data_AF-A0A8S1SBF6-F1
#
_entry.id   AF-A0A8S1SBF6-F1
#
_cell.length_a   1.000
_cell.length_b   1.000
_cell.length_c   1.000
_cell.angle_alpha   90.00
_cell.angle_beta   90.00
_cell.angle_gamma   90.00
#
_symmetry.space_group_name_H-M   'P 1'
#
loop_
_entity.id
_entity.type
_entity.pdbx_description
1 polymer ?
#
loop_
_entity_poly.entity_id
_entity_poly.type
_entity_poly.pdbx_seq_one_letter_code
_entity_poly.pdbx_strand_id
1 'polypeptide(L)'
;MNKRSQNNHSTNQQHFLGASSNEIPSNSIGQSQKVQQQNKDEQSRISQNQHPNNQEHSQNNIDQIHQQHGKHEGQHYNPLQMPCNWEIARKHALSRKTTREKQKDPNKTLSVDTCPCCGFEVDREEIPYCSNPMALSFLGSGFTLFYNYLKYCILILFITLLTKQLYNLYTNYQGNYCSQTKREKLEGHIVELPFCSDSWFLKLSLANKLDNRQALEHVQILNFINIFIVMGVLLYFRKSQRQIDTDIDEELLTPADYTVCVKNIPIGLGLDYQWELKHMFETCAVTGEQIIVKKVVLVYDIEEIIDIEKELDLLIDKKKELIKEHNYNYHHPSVEEIDKKIEEKEHEVHHLGQEYEKENKKFAGIAFISFDNEEMKTKVLNENPFTQLERMRSYWNKGKLPGITEKDLSWHNQKLFIEQAPEPNEVDWEFIHVKTEEKISKRIKAWIIYILVESAAFYSIYLIAHRVAKYGDEAREEEIKGKLDHDTMLKINILSYAISLSIVLFNKFAVAKIVHYIVDDEKISSKTKFQISFVYKYASALFLNAAIISFLVDIVILKNVEGAGGFLQNESQIFILNALLPPFIWCLDPWSLCKNIWRWYIIRKGEKALLTQQDANKLMEEPDYLSAKRYSDIMKTMWFTFLYGTAIPLGTLFSAFGILIYYYVDYYNILRRRTVKESISIQLSTEMIEMLEYIIVWSAFGEMIMTYAFFKEISLIDVTLMVIAIIYASLPMEDISEKLFPVVNNEQCKPYDEGSQGFDTDYDRENPITRNKAIEEWNKKQQVLLNSNNKIQKFYQQKDQYGYHNDDHFGRK
;
A
#
# COMPACT_ATOMS: atom_id res chain seq x y z
N MET A 1 -13.83 57.30 25.36
CA MET A 1 -14.74 58.41 25.03
C MET A 1 -15.92 57.84 24.25
N ASN A 2 -17.14 57.92 24.84
CA ASN A 2 -18.52 57.92 24.28
C ASN A 2 -18.89 56.91 23.15
N LYS A 3 -20.03 56.19 23.13
CA LYS A 3 -21.31 56.08 23.88
C LYS A 3 -21.93 54.72 23.46
N ARG A 4 -22.29 53.80 24.36
CA ARG A 4 -23.66 53.47 24.86
C ARG A 4 -24.76 53.18 23.81
N SER A 5 -25.24 51.93 23.79
CA SER A 5 -26.65 51.59 24.07
C SER A 5 -26.77 50.19 24.69
N GLN A 6 -27.40 50.14 25.86
CA GLN A 6 -27.71 48.97 26.69
C GLN A 6 -29.15 48.49 26.45
N ASN A 7 -29.42 47.20 26.69
CA ASN A 7 -30.44 46.66 27.63
C ASN A 7 -30.54 45.14 27.45
N ASN A 8 -30.12 44.33 28.45
CA ASN A 8 -30.84 43.81 29.64
C ASN A 8 -31.74 42.60 29.27
N HIS A 9 -31.61 41.39 29.83
CA HIS A 9 -31.56 40.94 31.25
C HIS A 9 -30.72 39.63 31.37
N SER A 10 -29.73 39.47 32.29
CA SER A 10 -29.78 39.01 33.72
C SER A 10 -30.55 37.69 33.91
N THR A 11 -30.12 36.62 34.60
CA THR A 11 -29.20 36.34 35.75
C THR A 11 -29.27 34.79 35.89
N ASN A 12 -28.34 34.00 36.42
CA ASN A 12 -27.59 34.09 37.67
C ASN A 12 -26.56 32.94 37.67
N GLN A 13 -25.37 33.22 38.19
CA GLN A 13 -24.38 32.21 38.58
C GLN A 13 -24.81 31.54 39.89
N GLN A 14 -24.47 30.26 40.07
CA GLN A 14 -23.86 29.77 41.32
C GLN A 14 -23.19 28.40 41.13
N HIS A 15 -21.98 28.29 41.66
CA HIS A 15 -21.17 27.08 41.87
C HIS A 15 -21.96 25.94 42.52
N PHE A 16 -21.62 24.68 42.24
CA PHE A 16 -21.48 23.64 43.28
C PHE A 16 -20.71 22.40 42.77
N LEU A 17 -19.66 22.02 43.51
CA LEU A 17 -19.05 20.69 43.55
C LEU A 17 -19.98 19.78 44.37
N GLY A 18 -20.24 18.56 43.91
CA GLY A 18 -21.00 17.59 44.74
C GLY A 18 -21.12 16.21 44.10
N ALA A 19 -20.53 15.24 44.77
CA ALA A 19 -20.66 13.81 44.51
C ALA A 19 -22.01 13.24 45.01
N SER A 20 -22.46 12.13 44.41
CA SER A 20 -23.26 11.05 45.03
C SER A 20 -23.29 9.88 44.05
N SER A 21 -22.77 8.68 44.32
CA SER A 21 -23.24 7.63 45.26
C SER A 21 -24.69 7.19 45.03
N ASN A 22 -24.84 5.94 44.58
CA ASN A 22 -25.87 4.93 44.91
C ASN A 22 -26.07 4.01 43.68
N GLU A 23 -26.27 2.70 43.76
CA GLU A 23 -26.29 1.74 44.86
C GLU A 23 -26.20 0.35 44.22
N ILE A 24 -25.53 -0.56 44.92
CA ILE A 24 -25.39 -1.99 44.63
C ILE A 24 -26.68 -2.71 45.03
N PRO A 25 -27.01 -3.85 44.39
CA PRO A 25 -27.46 -4.99 45.17
C PRO A 25 -26.53 -6.19 44.99
N SER A 26 -25.99 -6.60 46.12
CA SER A 26 -25.28 -7.83 46.40
C SER A 26 -26.26 -8.99 46.55
N ASN A 27 -25.87 -10.16 46.07
CA ASN A 27 -26.02 -11.49 46.68
C ASN A 27 -25.86 -12.54 45.56
N SER A 28 -25.25 -13.71 45.73
CA SER A 28 -24.43 -14.32 46.77
C SER A 28 -24.12 -15.74 46.24
N ILE A 29 -22.86 -16.15 46.36
CA ILE A 29 -22.43 -17.49 46.82
C ILE A 29 -23.02 -18.72 46.11
N GLY A 30 -22.13 -19.44 45.41
CA GLY A 30 -22.34 -20.84 45.01
C GLY A 30 -21.02 -21.54 44.71
N GLN A 31 -20.33 -21.99 45.76
CA GLN A 31 -19.19 -22.91 45.69
C GLN A 31 -19.60 -24.27 45.09
N SER A 32 -18.71 -24.92 44.33
CA SER A 32 -18.55 -26.39 44.24
C SER A 32 -17.25 -26.68 43.47
N GLN A 33 -16.15 -26.97 44.16
CA GLN A 33 -15.67 -28.29 44.61
C GLN A 33 -15.02 -29.16 43.52
N LYS A 34 -13.72 -29.37 43.71
CA LYS A 34 -12.89 -30.45 43.14
C LYS A 34 -13.18 -31.77 43.88
N VAL A 35 -13.37 -32.87 43.15
CA VAL A 35 -13.11 -34.28 43.55
C VAL A 35 -12.82 -35.06 42.25
N GLN A 36 -11.58 -35.42 41.91
CA GLN A 36 -10.85 -36.68 42.19
C GLN A 36 -11.57 -38.01 41.84
N GLN A 37 -11.07 -38.67 40.77
CA GLN A 37 -10.63 -40.08 40.68
C GLN A 37 -11.59 -41.22 41.12
N GLN A 38 -11.98 -42.11 40.20
CA GLN A 38 -11.51 -43.52 40.15
C GLN A 38 -12.22 -44.40 39.08
N ASN A 39 -11.37 -45.14 38.38
CA ASN A 39 -11.48 -46.41 37.64
C ASN A 39 -12.78 -47.23 37.70
N LYS A 40 -13.11 -47.84 36.55
CA LYS A 40 -13.39 -49.29 36.45
C LYS A 40 -13.12 -49.82 35.03
N ASP A 41 -12.11 -50.69 34.97
CA ASP A 41 -11.87 -51.68 33.91
C ASP A 41 -12.77 -52.92 34.10
N GLU A 42 -12.85 -53.72 33.02
CA GLU A 42 -13.11 -55.17 32.88
C GLU A 42 -14.25 -55.49 31.90
N GLN A 43 -13.93 -55.84 30.65
CA GLN A 43 -13.52 -57.17 30.14
C GLN A 43 -14.69 -58.16 29.94
N SER A 44 -14.97 -58.51 28.69
CA SER A 44 -15.00 -59.94 28.26
C SER A 44 -15.10 -60.13 26.74
N ARG A 45 -14.05 -60.77 26.17
CA ARG A 45 -13.99 -61.92 25.24
C ARG A 45 -14.76 -61.89 23.91
N ILE A 46 -14.07 -61.90 22.76
CA ILE A 46 -13.53 -63.06 21.99
C ILE A 46 -14.61 -63.98 21.40
N SER A 47 -14.74 -63.96 20.07
CA SER A 47 -14.84 -65.11 19.13
C SER A 47 -14.83 -64.53 17.70
N GLN A 48 -13.72 -64.59 16.97
CA GLN A 48 -13.37 -65.61 15.96
C GLN A 48 -14.32 -65.74 14.75
N ASN A 49 -13.71 -65.50 13.58
CA ASN A 49 -13.77 -66.26 12.33
C ASN A 49 -14.64 -65.78 11.13
N GLN A 50 -13.90 -65.72 10.00
CA GLN A 50 -14.27 -65.99 8.60
C GLN A 50 -14.73 -64.84 7.68
N HIS A 51 -13.79 -64.42 6.82
CA HIS A 51 -14.00 -64.09 5.40
C HIS A 51 -14.48 -65.34 4.62
N PRO A 52 -14.86 -65.24 3.33
CA PRO A 52 -15.59 -64.17 2.61
C PRO A 52 -16.75 -64.76 1.76
N ASN A 53 -17.69 -63.94 1.28
CA ASN A 53 -18.18 -64.02 -0.10
C ASN A 53 -19.27 -62.98 -0.42
N ASN A 54 -19.08 -62.36 -1.59
CA ASN A 54 -20.07 -61.96 -2.59
C ASN A 54 -21.46 -61.55 -2.11
N GLN A 55 -21.76 -60.26 -2.25
CA GLN A 55 -22.94 -59.81 -3.00
C GLN A 55 -22.75 -58.36 -3.45
N GLU A 56 -22.33 -58.23 -4.72
CA GLU A 56 -22.65 -57.09 -5.55
C GLU A 56 -24.18 -57.04 -5.72
N HIS A 57 -24.82 -55.92 -5.33
CA HIS A 57 -25.85 -55.26 -6.14
C HIS A 57 -26.43 -54.01 -5.44
N SER A 58 -26.68 -53.00 -6.28
CA SER A 58 -27.54 -51.82 -6.09
C SER A 58 -27.07 -50.70 -5.14
N GLN A 59 -26.19 -49.83 -5.63
CA GLN A 59 -26.14 -48.43 -5.15
C GLN A 59 -25.55 -47.44 -6.18
N ASN A 60 -25.87 -47.62 -7.47
CA ASN A 60 -25.35 -46.78 -8.57
C ASN A 60 -26.44 -46.07 -9.41
N ASN A 61 -27.67 -45.86 -8.90
CA ASN A 61 -28.75 -45.30 -9.73
C ASN A 61 -29.55 -44.13 -9.13
N ILE A 62 -29.05 -43.45 -8.10
CA ILE A 62 -29.72 -42.24 -7.55
C ILE A 62 -29.00 -40.93 -7.90
N ASP A 63 -27.71 -40.97 -8.26
CA ASP A 63 -26.96 -39.73 -8.57
C ASP A 63 -26.97 -39.32 -10.07
N GLN A 64 -27.50 -40.14 -10.97
CA GLN A 64 -27.52 -39.82 -12.42
C GLN A 64 -28.81 -39.16 -12.93
N ILE A 65 -29.88 -39.07 -12.14
CA ILE A 65 -31.16 -38.53 -12.61
C ILE A 65 -31.31 -37.01 -12.37
N HIS A 66 -30.43 -36.38 -11.59
CA HIS A 66 -30.48 -34.93 -11.37
C HIS A 66 -29.58 -34.06 -12.27
N GLN A 67 -28.83 -34.62 -13.22
CA GLN A 67 -27.85 -33.85 -14.01
C GLN A 67 -28.19 -33.62 -15.48
N GLN A 68 -29.31 -34.10 -16.03
CA GLN A 68 -29.52 -34.06 -17.50
C GLN A 68 -30.56 -33.08 -18.05
N HIS A 69 -31.25 -32.25 -17.23
CA HIS A 69 -32.31 -31.36 -17.75
C HIS A 69 -32.30 -29.89 -17.28
N GLY A 70 -31.12 -29.29 -17.03
CA GLY A 70 -31.01 -27.86 -16.72
C GLY A 70 -29.87 -27.17 -17.48
N LYS A 71 -29.90 -27.18 -18.82
CA LYS A 71 -28.91 -26.47 -19.63
C LYS A 71 -29.23 -24.97 -19.69
N HIS A 72 -28.49 -24.20 -18.91
CA HIS A 72 -28.17 -22.78 -19.10
C HIS A 72 -29.32 -21.77 -19.03
N GLU A 73 -30.10 -21.76 -17.96
CA GLU A 73 -30.47 -20.46 -17.40
C GLU A 73 -29.27 -20.02 -16.55
N GLY A 74 -28.65 -18.90 -16.93
CA GLY A 74 -27.43 -18.41 -16.30
C GLY A 74 -27.64 -18.28 -14.79
N GLN A 75 -26.96 -19.12 -14.01
CA GLN A 75 -27.02 -19.05 -12.56
C GLN A 75 -26.57 -17.65 -12.13
N HIS A 76 -27.53 -16.87 -11.63
CA HIS A 76 -27.27 -15.54 -11.10
C HIS A 76 -26.26 -15.65 -9.95
N TYR A 77 -25.15 -14.92 -10.04
CA TYR A 77 -24.16 -14.88 -8.97
C TYR A 77 -24.79 -14.27 -7.71
N ASN A 78 -24.69 -14.95 -6.57
CA ASN A 78 -25.11 -14.42 -5.28
C ASN A 78 -23.87 -14.34 -4.35
N PRO A 79 -23.41 -13.14 -3.95
CA PRO A 79 -22.23 -12.97 -3.09
C PRO A 79 -22.43 -13.55 -1.68
N LEU A 80 -23.67 -13.60 -1.20
CA LEU A 80 -24.04 -14.10 0.13
C LEU A 80 -24.43 -15.59 0.15
N GLN A 81 -24.29 -16.28 -0.99
CA GLN A 81 -24.64 -17.70 -1.10
C GLN A 81 -23.85 -18.56 -0.10
N MET A 82 -24.58 -19.42 0.62
CA MET A 82 -24.06 -20.41 1.57
C MET A 82 -24.80 -21.74 1.39
N PRO A 83 -24.13 -22.90 1.20
CA PRO A 83 -22.68 -23.06 1.09
C PRO A 83 -22.12 -22.39 -0.18
N CYS A 84 -20.88 -21.91 -0.11
CA CYS A 84 -20.22 -21.28 -1.25
C CYS A 84 -19.90 -22.29 -2.38
N ASN A 85 -19.95 -21.83 -3.63
CA ASN A 85 -19.47 -22.55 -4.79
C ASN A 85 -17.95 -22.36 -4.97
N TRP A 86 -17.19 -23.39 -4.63
CA TRP A 86 -15.72 -23.42 -4.74
C TRP A 86 -15.20 -23.32 -6.17
N GLU A 87 -15.97 -23.73 -7.18
CA GLU A 87 -15.58 -23.60 -8.58
C GLU A 87 -15.60 -22.13 -9.01
N ILE A 88 -16.68 -21.40 -8.65
CA ILE A 88 -16.77 -19.96 -8.89
C ILE A 88 -15.63 -19.23 -8.16
N ALA A 89 -15.32 -19.60 -6.91
CA ALA A 89 -14.22 -19.00 -6.16
C ALA A 89 -12.84 -19.27 -6.77
N ARG A 90 -12.63 -20.46 -7.38
CA ARG A 90 -11.42 -20.75 -8.16
C ARG A 90 -11.34 -19.93 -9.44
N LYS A 91 -12.44 -19.79 -10.18
CA LYS A 91 -12.50 -18.95 -11.38
C LYS A 91 -12.19 -17.49 -11.03
N HIS A 92 -12.75 -16.97 -9.95
CA HIS A 92 -12.43 -15.64 -9.41
C HIS A 92 -10.94 -15.50 -9.09
N ALA A 93 -10.36 -16.47 -8.39
CA ALA A 93 -8.93 -16.42 -8.06
C ALA A 93 -8.04 -16.44 -9.30
N LEU A 94 -8.41 -17.21 -10.35
CA LEU A 94 -7.70 -17.24 -11.63
C LEU A 94 -7.83 -15.91 -12.38
N SER A 95 -9.02 -15.32 -12.43
CA SER A 95 -9.25 -14.03 -13.08
C SER A 95 -8.60 -12.86 -12.33
N ARG A 96 -8.26 -13.02 -11.06
CA ARG A 96 -7.53 -12.03 -10.24
C ARG A 96 -6.02 -12.30 -10.15
N LYS A 97 -5.48 -13.22 -10.94
CA LYS A 97 -4.01 -13.38 -11.06
C LYS A 97 -3.39 -12.20 -11.80
N THR A 98 -2.17 -11.85 -11.41
CA THR A 98 -1.32 -10.84 -12.05
C THR A 98 -0.75 -11.36 -13.38
N THR A 99 -1.63 -11.52 -14.36
CA THR A 99 -1.35 -12.09 -15.69
C THR A 99 -2.06 -11.26 -16.74
N ARG A 100 -1.50 -11.17 -17.95
CA ARG A 100 -2.06 -10.35 -19.03
C ARG A 100 -3.30 -10.99 -19.61
N GLU A 101 -4.24 -10.18 -20.08
CA GLU A 101 -5.36 -10.70 -20.87
C GLU A 101 -4.83 -11.30 -22.17
N LYS A 102 -5.42 -12.41 -22.58
CA LYS A 102 -4.96 -13.13 -23.77
C LYS A 102 -5.37 -12.33 -24.99
N GLN A 103 -4.40 -11.98 -25.85
CA GLN A 103 -4.71 -11.26 -27.08
C GLN A 103 -5.71 -12.08 -27.91
N LYS A 104 -6.85 -11.45 -28.21
CA LYS A 104 -7.93 -12.07 -28.98
C LYS A 104 -7.44 -12.25 -30.41
N ASP A 105 -7.20 -13.50 -30.81
CA ASP A 105 -6.94 -13.84 -32.21
C ASP A 105 -8.22 -13.53 -32.99
N PRO A 106 -8.23 -12.52 -33.88
CA PRO A 106 -9.45 -12.11 -34.59
C PRO A 106 -10.05 -13.23 -35.44
N ASN A 107 -9.28 -14.29 -35.74
CA ASN A 107 -9.74 -15.43 -36.53
C ASN A 107 -10.34 -16.57 -35.68
N LYS A 108 -10.13 -16.59 -34.35
CA LYS A 108 -10.62 -17.65 -33.47
C LYS A 108 -11.74 -17.13 -32.58
N THR A 109 -12.93 -17.72 -32.73
CA THR A 109 -14.04 -17.60 -31.77
C THR A 109 -13.75 -18.39 -30.51
N LEU A 110 -12.76 -17.93 -29.74
CA LEU A 110 -12.58 -18.41 -28.38
C LEU A 110 -13.70 -17.77 -27.54
N SER A 111 -14.61 -18.58 -27.01
CA SER A 111 -15.52 -18.13 -25.96
C SER A 111 -14.67 -17.74 -24.75
N VAL A 112 -14.60 -16.45 -24.46
CA VAL A 112 -13.89 -15.94 -23.28
C VAL A 112 -14.71 -16.31 -22.05
N ASP A 113 -14.19 -17.23 -21.23
CA ASP A 113 -14.78 -17.52 -19.92
C ASP A 113 -14.48 -16.34 -18.99
N THR A 114 -15.53 -15.70 -18.47
CA THR A 114 -15.45 -14.54 -17.57
C THR A 114 -15.93 -14.95 -16.18
N CYS A 115 -15.35 -14.38 -15.11
CA CYS A 115 -15.91 -14.62 -13.79
C CYS A 115 -17.30 -13.98 -13.70
N PRO A 116 -18.35 -14.70 -13.27
CA PRO A 116 -19.67 -14.10 -13.07
C PRO A 116 -19.70 -13.05 -11.94
N CYS A 117 -18.65 -13.01 -11.13
CA CYS A 117 -18.51 -12.14 -9.97
C CYS A 117 -17.94 -10.75 -10.30
N CYS A 118 -16.88 -10.69 -11.10
CA CYS A 118 -16.11 -9.47 -11.37
C CYS A 118 -16.03 -9.13 -12.86
N GLY A 119 -16.51 -10.01 -13.74
CA GLY A 119 -16.48 -9.81 -15.20
C GLY A 119 -15.11 -10.02 -15.85
N PHE A 120 -14.03 -10.20 -15.09
CA PHE A 120 -12.68 -10.41 -15.63
C PHE A 120 -12.51 -11.76 -16.34
N GLU A 121 -11.69 -11.78 -17.38
CA GLU A 121 -11.33 -12.98 -18.14
C GLU A 121 -10.57 -13.99 -17.24
N VAL A 122 -10.98 -15.26 -17.30
CA VAL A 122 -10.38 -16.36 -16.50
C VAL A 122 -9.13 -16.94 -17.17
N ASP A 123 -9.12 -17.04 -18.51
CA ASP A 123 -7.97 -17.51 -19.29
C ASP A 123 -7.03 -16.33 -19.59
N ARG A 124 -5.88 -16.29 -18.91
CA ARG A 124 -4.90 -15.20 -18.97
C ARG A 124 -3.50 -15.72 -19.30
N GLU A 125 -2.70 -14.90 -19.96
CA GLU A 125 -1.34 -15.22 -20.35
C GLU A 125 -0.34 -14.93 -19.21
N GLU A 126 0.42 -15.96 -18.84
CA GLU A 126 1.43 -15.82 -17.80
C GLU A 126 2.64 -15.03 -18.26
N ILE A 127 3.07 -14.07 -17.44
CA ILE A 127 4.24 -13.25 -17.73
C ILE A 127 5.53 -14.03 -17.40
N PRO A 128 6.52 -14.10 -18.32
CA PRO A 128 7.81 -14.72 -18.04
C PRO A 128 8.55 -14.01 -16.90
N TYR A 129 9.26 -14.78 -16.07
CA TYR A 129 9.95 -14.25 -14.88
C TYR A 129 11.04 -13.21 -15.18
N CYS A 130 11.72 -13.31 -16.33
CA CYS A 130 12.76 -12.36 -16.74
C CYS A 130 12.26 -11.34 -17.79
N SER A 131 10.96 -11.06 -17.79
CA SER A 131 10.37 -10.05 -18.67
C SER A 131 10.79 -8.63 -18.27
N ASN A 132 10.72 -7.69 -19.22
CA ASN A 132 10.86 -6.27 -18.93
C ASN A 132 9.74 -5.83 -17.96
N PRO A 133 9.98 -5.01 -16.92
CA PRO A 133 8.92 -4.44 -16.09
C PRO A 133 7.80 -3.70 -16.84
N MET A 134 8.00 -3.26 -18.09
CA MET A 134 6.91 -2.81 -18.98
C MET A 134 5.84 -3.90 -19.19
N ALA A 135 6.18 -5.17 -18.96
CA ALA A 135 5.22 -6.26 -18.95
C ALA A 135 4.07 -6.04 -17.96
N LEU A 136 4.29 -5.23 -16.90
CA LEU A 136 3.34 -4.91 -15.86
C LEU A 136 2.51 -3.65 -16.13
N SER A 137 2.68 -2.97 -17.27
CA SER A 137 1.99 -1.70 -17.58
C SER A 137 0.46 -1.80 -17.50
N PHE A 138 -0.12 -2.95 -17.84
CA PHE A 138 -1.56 -3.24 -17.72
C PHE A 138 -2.13 -3.12 -16.29
N LEU A 139 -1.27 -3.05 -15.26
CA LEU A 139 -1.68 -2.81 -13.87
C LEU A 139 -1.70 -1.33 -13.50
N GLY A 140 -1.39 -0.44 -14.45
CA GLY A 140 -1.09 0.99 -14.24
C GLY A 140 0.41 1.27 -14.20
N SER A 141 0.79 2.53 -14.42
CA SER A 141 2.20 2.93 -14.53
C SER A 141 2.97 2.74 -13.21
N GLY A 142 2.33 2.89 -12.06
CA GLY A 142 2.96 2.82 -10.74
C GLY A 142 3.78 1.55 -10.47
N PHE A 143 3.38 0.38 -11.00
CA PHE A 143 4.14 -0.87 -10.82
C PHE A 143 5.43 -0.92 -11.63
N THR A 144 5.36 -0.53 -12.90
CA THR A 144 6.54 -0.48 -13.76
C THR A 144 7.54 0.55 -13.26
N LEU A 145 7.03 1.73 -12.85
CA LEU A 145 7.81 2.80 -12.25
C LEU A 145 8.44 2.39 -10.91
N PHE A 146 7.78 1.56 -10.09
CA PHE A 146 8.36 0.99 -8.87
C PHE A 146 9.60 0.12 -9.13
N TYR A 147 9.55 -0.76 -10.14
CA TYR A 147 10.71 -1.59 -10.48
C TYR A 147 11.83 -0.78 -11.12
N ASN A 148 11.50 0.29 -11.85
CA ASN A 148 12.49 1.26 -12.27
C ASN A 148 13.15 1.96 -11.07
N TYR A 149 12.35 2.40 -10.10
CA TYR A 149 12.83 2.97 -8.84
C TYR A 149 13.80 2.04 -8.10
N LEU A 150 13.47 0.75 -7.99
CA LEU A 150 14.39 -0.25 -7.40
C LEU A 150 15.71 -0.35 -8.17
N LYS A 151 15.68 -0.39 -9.51
CA LYS A 151 16.91 -0.45 -10.34
C LYS A 151 17.82 0.75 -10.07
N TYR A 152 17.25 1.95 -9.95
CA TYR A 152 18.02 3.16 -9.65
C TYR A 152 18.52 3.20 -8.21
N CYS A 153 17.77 2.70 -7.23
CA CYS A 153 18.28 2.52 -5.87
C CYS A 153 19.50 1.59 -5.84
N ILE A 154 19.43 0.46 -6.56
CA ILE A 154 20.55 -0.47 -6.71
C ILE A 154 21.74 0.24 -7.37
N LEU A 155 21.51 0.94 -8.48
CA LEU A 155 22.56 1.69 -9.19
C LEU A 155 23.25 2.72 -8.30
N ILE A 156 22.47 3.53 -7.55
CA ILE A 156 22.98 4.54 -6.62
C ILE A 156 23.84 3.89 -5.53
N LEU A 157 23.41 2.76 -4.98
CA LEU A 157 24.18 2.03 -3.97
C LEU A 157 25.47 1.44 -4.53
N PHE A 158 25.46 0.85 -5.73
CA PHE A 158 26.68 0.34 -6.37
C PHE A 158 27.65 1.45 -6.75
N ILE A 159 27.16 2.59 -7.24
CA ILE A 159 27.99 3.77 -7.49
C ILE A 159 28.63 4.22 -6.19
N THR A 160 27.85 4.41 -5.12
CA THR A 160 28.34 4.82 -3.80
C THR A 160 29.35 3.82 -3.23
N LEU A 161 29.12 2.52 -3.44
CA LEU A 161 30.03 1.46 -3.04
C LEU A 161 31.39 1.61 -3.74
N LEU A 162 31.39 1.79 -5.06
CA LEU A 162 32.59 1.89 -5.89
C LEU A 162 33.36 3.20 -5.68
N THR A 163 32.67 4.33 -5.54
CA THR A 163 33.30 5.66 -5.47
C THR A 163 33.96 5.91 -4.11
N LYS A 164 33.30 5.53 -3.01
CA LYS A 164 33.79 5.83 -1.65
C LYS A 164 33.91 4.64 -0.72
N GLN A 165 32.98 3.69 -0.73
CA GLN A 165 32.92 2.72 0.36
C GLN A 165 33.97 1.60 0.26
N LEU A 166 34.38 1.20 -0.94
CA LEU A 166 35.49 0.25 -1.08
C LEU A 166 36.81 0.84 -0.56
N TYR A 167 37.07 2.13 -0.84
CA TYR A 167 38.21 2.84 -0.27
C TYR A 167 38.10 2.97 1.26
N ASN A 168 36.90 3.26 1.76
CA ASN A 168 36.62 3.34 3.19
C ASN A 168 36.87 1.98 3.88
N LEU A 169 36.36 0.88 3.34
CA LEU A 169 36.61 -0.49 3.82
C LEU A 169 38.10 -0.84 3.82
N TYR A 170 38.80 -0.53 2.73
CA TYR A 170 40.22 -0.79 2.59
C TYR A 170 41.04 -0.02 3.64
N THR A 171 40.79 1.27 3.80
CA THR A 171 41.48 2.11 4.79
C THR A 171 41.12 1.73 6.23
N ASN A 172 39.87 1.33 6.51
CA ASN A 172 39.48 0.81 7.82
C ASN A 172 40.22 -0.48 8.14
N TYR A 173 40.32 -1.40 7.17
CA TYR A 173 41.05 -2.67 7.34
C TYR A 173 42.56 -2.46 7.60
N GLN A 174 43.16 -1.45 6.97
CA GLN A 174 44.57 -1.09 7.21
C GLN A 174 44.82 -0.36 8.53
N GLY A 175 43.78 0.21 9.13
CA GLY A 175 43.88 0.90 10.40
C GLY A 175 44.33 -0.02 11.53
N ASN A 176 45.00 0.54 12.52
CA ASN A 176 45.49 -0.17 13.69
C ASN A 176 45.00 0.45 15.02
N TYR A 177 44.13 1.46 14.98
CA TYR A 177 43.64 2.16 16.18
C TYR A 177 43.02 1.18 17.18
N CYS A 178 42.16 0.27 16.71
CA CYS A 178 41.51 -0.70 17.61
C CYS A 178 42.46 -1.76 18.18
N SER A 179 43.65 -1.91 17.61
CA SER A 179 44.68 -2.82 18.13
C SER A 179 45.59 -2.16 19.18
N GLN A 180 45.48 -0.84 19.37
CA GLN A 180 46.24 -0.12 20.39
C GLN A 180 45.64 -0.42 21.77
N THR A 181 46.49 -0.36 22.81
CA THR A 181 46.08 -0.48 24.21
C THR A 181 46.10 0.89 24.89
N LYS A 182 45.03 1.20 25.60
CA LYS A 182 44.88 2.37 26.46
C LYS A 182 45.26 2.00 27.89
N ARG A 183 46.14 2.80 28.50
CA ARG A 183 46.47 2.69 29.93
C ARG A 183 45.48 3.51 30.74
N GLU A 184 44.63 2.84 31.53
CA GLU A 184 43.72 3.49 32.47
C GLU A 184 44.16 3.21 33.91
N LYS A 185 44.09 4.23 34.78
CA LYS A 185 44.34 4.07 36.22
C LYS A 185 43.01 3.81 36.92
N LEU A 186 42.81 2.59 37.43
CA LEU A 186 41.66 2.21 38.26
C LEU A 186 42.15 1.75 39.63
N GLU A 187 41.58 2.31 40.70
CA GLU A 187 41.87 1.94 42.10
C GLU A 187 43.38 1.92 42.46
N GLY A 188 44.21 2.70 41.75
CA GLY A 188 45.66 2.75 41.96
C GLY A 188 46.48 1.78 41.08
N HIS A 189 45.84 0.90 40.31
CA HIS A 189 46.50 0.02 39.34
C HIS A 189 46.39 0.58 37.91
N ILE A 190 47.45 0.43 37.11
CA ILE A 190 47.45 0.75 35.69
C ILE A 190 47.04 -0.52 34.94
N VAL A 191 45.88 -0.50 34.30
CA VAL A 191 45.38 -1.59 33.46
C VAL A 191 45.51 -1.17 32.00
N GLU A 192 46.05 -2.05 31.16
CA GLU A 192 46.08 -1.89 29.71
C GLU A 192 44.82 -2.53 29.12
N LEU A 193 43.89 -1.71 28.65
CA LEU A 193 42.65 -2.16 27.99
C LEU A 193 42.73 -1.81 26.50
N PRO A 194 42.25 -2.66 25.58
CA PRO A 194 42.17 -2.29 24.17
C PRO A 194 41.24 -1.08 23.98
N PHE A 195 41.50 -0.22 23.00
CA PHE A 195 40.62 0.91 22.69
C PHE A 195 39.24 0.46 22.20
N CYS A 196 39.19 -0.66 21.48
CA CYS A 196 37.97 -1.24 20.91
C CYS A 196 37.77 -2.67 21.40
N SER A 197 36.52 -3.16 21.38
CA SER A 197 36.27 -4.60 21.52
C SER A 197 36.80 -5.37 20.29
N ASP A 198 37.22 -6.64 20.48
CA ASP A 198 37.67 -7.48 19.36
C ASP A 198 36.47 -7.93 18.52
N SER A 199 36.05 -7.04 17.62
CA SER A 199 34.95 -7.27 16.69
C SER A 199 35.37 -6.93 15.28
N TRP A 200 35.08 -7.82 14.36
CA TRP A 200 35.31 -7.59 12.94
C TRP A 200 34.51 -6.39 12.42
N PHE A 201 33.36 -6.07 13.04
CA PHE A 201 32.59 -4.86 12.75
C PHE A 201 33.40 -3.60 13.04
N LEU A 202 34.04 -3.53 14.22
CA LEU A 202 34.86 -2.38 14.61
C LEU A 202 36.10 -2.26 13.71
N LYS A 203 36.77 -3.39 13.41
CA LYS A 203 37.93 -3.43 12.49
C LYS A 203 37.62 -2.93 11.08
N LEU A 204 36.40 -3.15 10.57
CA LEU A 204 35.96 -2.68 9.25
C LEU A 204 35.20 -1.35 9.28
N SER A 205 35.02 -0.75 10.47
CA SER A 205 34.35 0.54 10.66
C SER A 205 35.34 1.70 10.74
N LEU A 206 34.80 2.92 10.76
CA LEU A 206 35.57 4.15 10.94
C LEU A 206 36.44 4.13 12.20
N ALA A 207 36.05 3.42 13.27
CA ALA A 207 36.80 3.35 14.52
C ALA A 207 38.24 2.86 14.33
N ASN A 208 38.49 1.93 13.42
CA ASN A 208 39.83 1.33 13.31
C ASN A 208 40.87 2.24 12.66
N LYS A 209 40.47 3.36 12.05
CA LYS A 209 41.37 4.30 11.37
C LYS A 209 41.36 5.72 11.93
N LEU A 210 40.87 5.90 13.17
CA LEU A 210 40.75 7.23 13.79
C LEU A 210 42.08 7.97 13.92
N ASP A 211 43.21 7.25 13.97
CA ASP A 211 44.55 7.82 14.02
C ASP A 211 45.12 8.23 12.66
N ASN A 212 44.47 7.86 11.54
CA ASN A 212 44.92 8.17 10.19
C ASN A 212 44.18 9.37 9.60
N ARG A 213 44.61 10.58 10.00
CA ARG A 213 44.04 11.87 9.53
C ARG A 213 44.01 11.99 8.01
N GLN A 214 45.06 11.54 7.32
CA GLN A 214 45.14 11.63 5.86
C GLN A 214 44.07 10.76 5.18
N ALA A 215 43.84 9.54 5.67
CA ALA A 215 42.80 8.67 5.14
C ALA A 215 41.39 9.25 5.35
N LEU A 216 41.17 9.97 6.46
CA LEU A 216 39.91 10.65 6.75
C LEU A 216 39.66 11.82 5.80
N GLU A 217 40.68 12.66 5.57
CA GLU A 217 40.61 13.77 4.61
C GLU A 217 40.31 13.25 3.19
N HIS A 218 40.93 12.14 2.77
CA HIS A 218 40.61 11.50 1.50
C HIS A 218 39.16 10.99 1.44
N VAL A 219 38.64 10.40 2.52
CA VAL A 219 37.23 9.95 2.58
C VAL A 219 36.26 11.13 2.49
N GLN A 220 36.53 12.25 3.15
CA GLN A 220 35.72 13.47 3.03
C GLN A 220 35.68 14.01 1.59
N ILE A 221 36.83 13.99 0.89
CA ILE A 221 36.89 14.39 -0.53
C ILE A 221 36.08 13.42 -1.40
N LEU A 222 36.21 12.10 -1.19
CA LEU A 222 35.43 11.10 -1.92
C LEU A 222 33.92 11.20 -1.62
N ASN A 223 33.55 11.53 -0.38
CA ASN A 223 32.17 11.83 0.01
C ASN A 223 31.62 13.02 -0.77
N PHE A 224 32.41 14.10 -0.86
CA PHE A 224 32.06 15.28 -1.62
C PHE A 224 31.81 14.95 -3.10
N ILE A 225 32.75 14.24 -3.74
CA ILE A 225 32.62 13.80 -5.14
C ILE A 225 31.39 12.89 -5.33
N ASN A 226 31.18 11.94 -4.43
CA ASN A 226 30.07 11.00 -4.53
C ASN A 226 28.71 11.69 -4.50
N ILE A 227 28.53 12.73 -3.67
CA ILE A 227 27.27 13.48 -3.59
C ILE A 227 26.90 14.08 -4.96
N PHE A 228 27.85 14.70 -5.67
CA PHE A 228 27.58 15.25 -7.02
C PHE A 228 27.25 14.16 -8.04
N ILE A 229 27.92 13.01 -7.97
CA ILE A 229 27.61 11.87 -8.84
C ILE A 229 26.17 11.40 -8.57
N VAL A 230 25.79 11.21 -7.30
CA VAL A 230 24.43 10.77 -6.93
C VAL A 230 23.38 11.80 -7.35
N MET A 231 23.63 13.10 -7.21
CA MET A 231 22.74 14.15 -7.72
C MET A 231 22.53 14.04 -9.24
N GLY A 232 23.60 13.80 -10.01
CA GLY A 232 23.50 13.58 -11.46
C GLY A 232 22.70 12.32 -11.82
N VAL A 233 22.86 11.24 -11.05
CA VAL A 233 22.09 10.00 -11.22
C VAL A 233 20.61 10.21 -10.90
N LEU A 234 20.28 10.95 -9.85
CA LEU A 234 18.89 11.28 -9.47
C LEU A 234 18.19 12.13 -10.55
N LEU A 235 18.90 13.09 -11.15
CA LEU A 235 18.42 13.86 -12.30
C LEU A 235 18.11 12.96 -13.51
N TYR A 236 19.03 12.06 -13.85
CA TYR A 236 18.83 11.09 -14.93
C TYR A 236 17.71 10.10 -14.60
N PHE A 237 17.56 9.72 -13.34
CA PHE A 237 16.48 8.86 -12.87
C PHE A 237 15.10 9.49 -13.10
N ARG A 238 14.91 10.78 -12.77
CA ARG A 238 13.65 11.50 -13.06
C ARG A 238 13.32 11.51 -14.56
N LYS A 239 14.32 11.77 -15.40
CA LYS A 239 14.15 11.69 -16.87
C LYS A 239 13.65 10.29 -17.28
N SER A 240 14.30 9.24 -16.77
CA SER A 240 13.94 7.86 -17.09
C SER A 240 12.54 7.47 -16.61
N GLN A 241 12.08 8.00 -15.48
CA GLN A 241 10.72 7.79 -14.98
C GLN A 241 9.68 8.41 -15.90
N ARG A 242 9.86 9.69 -16.26
CA ARG A 242 8.96 10.38 -17.18
C ARG A 242 8.90 9.72 -18.56
N GLN A 243 10.05 9.26 -19.07
CA GLN A 243 10.06 8.54 -20.34
C GLN A 243 9.25 7.24 -20.29
N ILE A 244 9.39 6.45 -19.21
CA ILE A 244 8.61 5.22 -19.04
C ILE A 244 7.12 5.53 -18.89
N ASP A 245 6.76 6.61 -18.20
CA ASP A 245 5.36 7.02 -18.05
C ASP A 245 4.75 7.41 -19.39
N THR A 246 5.43 8.27 -20.16
CA THR A 246 5.00 8.61 -21.53
C THR A 246 4.89 7.38 -22.42
N ASP A 247 5.85 6.45 -22.35
CA ASP A 247 5.78 5.19 -23.10
C ASP A 247 4.56 4.33 -22.69
N ILE A 248 4.13 4.39 -21.43
CA ILE A 248 2.94 3.65 -20.92
C ILE A 248 1.65 4.35 -21.33
N ASP A 249 1.58 5.68 -21.20
CA ASP A 249 0.42 6.49 -21.57
C ASP A 249 0.16 6.42 -23.08
N GLU A 250 1.22 6.36 -23.91
CA GLU A 250 1.10 6.12 -25.36
C GLU A 250 0.52 4.72 -25.68
N GLU A 251 0.76 3.71 -24.84
CA GLU A 251 0.30 2.33 -25.03
C GLU A 251 -1.11 2.06 -24.47
N LEU A 252 -1.49 2.73 -23.38
CA LEU A 252 -2.69 2.42 -22.59
C LEU A 252 -3.60 3.63 -22.44
N LEU A 253 -4.79 3.54 -23.03
CA LEU A 253 -5.86 4.51 -22.79
C LEU A 253 -6.66 4.13 -21.55
N THR A 254 -6.80 5.08 -20.64
CA THR A 254 -7.50 4.93 -19.37
C THR A 254 -8.74 5.83 -19.32
N PRO A 255 -9.70 5.55 -18.42
CA PRO A 255 -10.82 6.46 -18.19
C PRO A 255 -10.40 7.85 -17.70
N ALA A 256 -9.27 7.96 -16.98
CA ALA A 256 -8.76 9.22 -16.45
C ALA A 256 -8.32 10.18 -17.57
N ASP A 257 -7.88 9.65 -18.72
CA ASP A 257 -7.44 10.44 -19.88
C ASP A 257 -8.54 11.29 -20.49
N TYR A 258 -9.80 10.94 -20.23
CA TYR A 258 -10.98 11.64 -20.74
C TYR A 258 -11.72 12.42 -19.67
N THR A 259 -11.34 12.30 -18.39
CA THR A 259 -12.23 12.64 -17.28
C THR A 259 -11.64 13.71 -16.36
N VAL A 260 -12.49 14.65 -15.95
CA VAL A 260 -12.19 15.61 -14.87
C VAL A 260 -13.05 15.33 -13.65
N CYS A 261 -12.49 15.59 -12.46
CA CYS A 261 -13.21 15.59 -11.20
C CYS A 261 -13.61 17.02 -10.86
N VAL A 262 -14.91 17.25 -10.75
CA VAL A 262 -15.51 18.55 -10.43
C VAL A 262 -15.99 18.54 -8.99
N LYS A 263 -15.56 19.54 -8.20
CA LYS A 263 -15.88 19.68 -6.78
C LYS A 263 -16.54 21.02 -6.50
N ASN A 264 -17.14 21.14 -5.31
CA ASN A 264 -17.85 22.33 -4.84
C ASN A 264 -19.08 22.65 -5.70
N ILE A 265 -19.81 21.60 -6.10
CA ILE A 265 -21.07 21.72 -6.81
C ILE A 265 -22.17 22.03 -5.77
N PRO A 266 -23.05 23.00 -6.00
CA PRO A 266 -24.14 23.32 -5.08
C PRO A 266 -25.07 22.12 -4.89
N ILE A 267 -25.47 21.86 -3.65
CA ILE A 267 -26.35 20.73 -3.30
C ILE A 267 -27.77 21.21 -2.95
N GLY A 268 -28.77 20.32 -3.08
CA GLY A 268 -30.15 20.57 -2.64
C GLY A 268 -31.01 21.42 -3.59
N LEU A 269 -30.65 21.55 -4.88
CA LEU A 269 -31.39 22.35 -5.85
C LEU A 269 -32.64 21.69 -6.43
N GLY A 270 -32.81 20.36 -6.28
CA GLY A 270 -33.94 19.62 -6.86
C GLY A 270 -33.93 19.59 -8.39
N LEU A 271 -32.73 19.63 -9.01
CA LEU A 271 -32.51 19.62 -10.44
C LEU A 271 -31.92 18.27 -10.89
N ASP A 272 -31.96 18.02 -12.20
CA ASP A 272 -31.18 16.95 -12.82
C ASP A 272 -29.72 17.40 -12.97
N TYR A 273 -28.88 17.05 -11.99
CA TYR A 273 -27.47 17.44 -11.99
C TYR A 273 -26.70 16.88 -13.18
N GLN A 274 -27.06 15.70 -13.69
CA GLN A 274 -26.35 15.11 -14.83
C GLN A 274 -26.58 15.96 -16.09
N TRP A 275 -27.83 16.34 -16.35
CA TRP A 275 -28.17 17.18 -17.48
C TRP A 275 -27.59 18.60 -17.35
N GLU A 276 -27.72 19.23 -16.18
CA GLU A 276 -27.22 20.59 -15.94
C GLU A 276 -25.70 20.67 -16.04
N LEU A 277 -24.97 19.72 -15.44
CA LEU A 277 -23.50 19.66 -15.56
C LEU A 277 -23.08 19.41 -17.00
N LYS A 278 -23.76 18.49 -17.69
CA LYS A 278 -23.50 18.25 -19.12
C LYS A 278 -23.67 19.54 -19.92
N HIS A 279 -24.82 20.18 -19.81
CA HIS A 279 -25.13 21.41 -20.54
C HIS A 279 -24.14 22.53 -20.21
N MET A 280 -23.83 22.72 -18.93
CA MET A 280 -22.88 23.73 -18.47
C MET A 280 -21.48 23.52 -19.04
N PHE A 281 -20.98 22.30 -19.06
CA PHE A 281 -19.64 22.02 -19.59
C PHE A 281 -19.60 22.12 -21.13
N GLU A 282 -20.66 21.73 -21.82
CA GLU A 282 -20.76 21.85 -23.28
C GLU A 282 -20.86 23.32 -23.75
N THR A 283 -21.38 24.22 -22.90
CA THR A 283 -21.66 25.63 -23.28
C THR A 283 -20.74 26.67 -22.66
N CYS A 284 -20.27 26.45 -21.43
CA CYS A 284 -19.60 27.47 -20.62
C CYS A 284 -18.18 27.11 -20.18
N ALA A 285 -17.75 25.84 -20.27
CA ALA A 285 -16.44 25.45 -19.73
C ALA A 285 -15.26 25.98 -20.55
N VAL A 286 -15.44 26.16 -21.87
CA VAL A 286 -14.40 26.64 -22.79
C VAL A 286 -14.98 27.72 -23.70
N THR A 287 -14.32 28.87 -23.80
CA THR A 287 -14.87 30.01 -24.55
C THR A 287 -14.65 29.85 -26.05
N GLY A 288 -15.73 29.66 -26.81
CA GLY A 288 -15.70 29.69 -28.28
C GLY A 288 -15.37 28.35 -28.95
N GLU A 289 -15.23 27.27 -28.19
CA GLU A 289 -15.09 25.91 -28.70
C GLU A 289 -16.23 25.01 -28.20
N GLN A 290 -16.66 24.08 -29.04
CA GLN A 290 -17.68 23.11 -28.66
C GLN A 290 -17.02 21.94 -27.92
N ILE A 291 -17.33 21.81 -26.63
CA ILE A 291 -16.96 20.64 -25.83
C ILE A 291 -18.08 19.61 -25.93
N ILE A 292 -17.73 18.34 -26.09
CA ILE A 292 -18.68 17.23 -26.13
C ILE A 292 -18.51 16.41 -24.87
N VAL A 293 -19.55 16.38 -24.03
CA VAL A 293 -19.57 15.59 -22.79
C VAL A 293 -20.25 14.25 -23.06
N LYS A 294 -19.50 13.17 -22.90
CA LYS A 294 -19.98 11.80 -23.10
C LYS A 294 -20.71 11.27 -21.88
N LYS A 295 -20.19 11.54 -20.69
CA LYS A 295 -20.62 10.91 -19.46
C LYS A 295 -20.47 11.82 -18.25
N VAL A 296 -21.44 11.77 -17.34
CA VAL A 296 -21.41 12.47 -16.04
C VAL A 296 -21.75 11.47 -14.95
N VAL A 297 -20.81 11.21 -14.05
CA VAL A 297 -20.96 10.28 -12.92
C VAL A 297 -21.01 11.09 -11.62
N LEU A 298 -22.12 11.02 -10.91
CA LEU A 298 -22.30 11.73 -9.64
C LEU A 298 -21.76 10.92 -8.47
N VAL A 299 -21.20 11.60 -7.48
CA VAL A 299 -20.77 11.00 -6.21
C VAL A 299 -21.87 11.20 -5.17
N TYR A 300 -22.20 10.13 -4.47
CA TYR A 300 -23.23 10.11 -3.42
C TYR A 300 -22.63 9.89 -2.04
N ASP A 301 -23.29 10.43 -1.03
CA ASP A 301 -23.05 10.10 0.37
C ASP A 301 -23.69 8.73 0.66
N ILE A 302 -22.83 7.76 0.94
CA ILE A 302 -23.18 6.34 1.10
C ILE A 302 -23.10 5.88 2.56
N GLU A 303 -22.97 6.77 3.54
CA GLU A 303 -22.86 6.40 4.97
C GLU A 303 -24.01 5.49 5.42
N GLU A 304 -25.24 5.79 5.00
CA GLU A 304 -26.43 5.00 5.33
C GLU A 304 -26.41 3.59 4.72
N ILE A 305 -25.90 3.45 3.49
CA ILE A 305 -25.73 2.14 2.84
C ILE A 305 -24.67 1.33 3.57
N ILE A 306 -23.54 1.96 3.91
CA ILE A 306 -22.46 1.31 4.67
C ILE A 306 -22.97 0.81 6.02
N ASP A 307 -23.83 1.57 6.70
CA ASP A 307 -24.40 1.14 7.98
C ASP A 307 -25.36 -0.06 7.82
N ILE A 308 -26.14 -0.11 6.74
CA ILE A 308 -26.97 -1.28 6.41
C ILE A 308 -26.10 -2.49 6.05
N GLU A 309 -25.01 -2.31 5.32
CA GLU A 309 -24.06 -3.38 5.01
C GLU A 309 -23.41 -3.95 6.29
N LYS A 310 -23.10 -3.11 7.29
CA LYS A 310 -22.65 -3.60 8.61
C LYS A 310 -23.73 -4.42 9.32
N GLU A 311 -24.99 -4.01 9.25
CA GLU A 311 -26.10 -4.81 9.79
C GLU A 311 -26.22 -6.15 9.06
N LEU A 312 -26.01 -6.16 7.74
CA LEU A 312 -26.01 -7.36 6.91
C LEU A 312 -24.90 -8.33 7.33
N ASP A 313 -23.68 -7.83 7.58
CA ASP A 313 -22.56 -8.61 8.09
C ASP A 313 -22.90 -9.26 9.44
N LEU A 314 -23.54 -8.53 10.36
CA LEU A 314 -24.01 -9.08 11.64
C LEU A 314 -25.08 -10.18 11.45
N LEU A 315 -26.00 -10.01 10.49
CA LEU A 315 -26.99 -11.03 10.15
C LEU A 315 -26.34 -12.28 9.54
N ILE A 316 -25.32 -12.13 8.70
CA ILE A 316 -24.55 -13.22 8.12
C ILE A 316 -23.81 -14.00 9.22
N ASP A 317 -23.20 -13.31 10.17
CA ASP A 317 -22.54 -13.98 11.30
C ASP A 317 -23.54 -14.75 12.16
N LYS A 318 -24.72 -14.17 12.43
CA LYS A 318 -25.81 -14.87 13.11
C LYS A 318 -26.32 -16.08 12.32
N LYS A 319 -26.41 -15.98 10.99
CA LYS A 319 -26.75 -17.10 10.09
C LYS A 319 -25.71 -18.23 10.23
N LYS A 320 -24.42 -17.89 10.20
CA LYS A 320 -23.31 -18.84 10.39
C LYS A 320 -23.44 -19.57 11.74
N GLU A 321 -23.77 -18.86 12.82
CA GLU A 321 -24.01 -19.46 14.14
C GLU A 321 -25.21 -20.41 14.16
N LEU A 322 -26.38 -20.01 13.62
CA LEU A 322 -27.57 -20.87 13.59
C LEU A 322 -27.36 -22.14 12.76
N ILE A 323 -26.68 -22.05 11.62
CA ILE A 323 -26.38 -23.24 10.79
C ILE A 323 -25.49 -24.21 11.58
N LYS A 324 -24.54 -23.69 12.37
CA LYS A 324 -23.67 -24.50 13.22
C LYS A 324 -24.45 -25.19 14.35
N GLU A 325 -25.41 -24.48 14.97
CA GLU A 325 -26.28 -25.03 16.02
C GLU A 325 -27.19 -26.15 15.50
N HIS A 326 -27.70 -26.01 14.28
CA HIS A 326 -28.62 -26.96 13.65
C HIS A 326 -27.88 -28.02 12.81
N ASN A 327 -26.65 -28.37 13.20
CA ASN A 327 -25.84 -29.43 12.59
C ASN A 327 -25.66 -29.27 11.06
N TYR A 328 -25.42 -28.04 10.61
CA TYR A 328 -25.23 -27.67 9.21
C TYR A 328 -26.48 -27.84 8.31
N ASN A 329 -27.68 -27.77 8.89
CA ASN A 329 -28.91 -27.72 8.12
C ASN A 329 -29.21 -26.30 7.62
N TYR A 330 -28.95 -26.06 6.33
CA TYR A 330 -29.19 -24.78 5.65
C TYR A 330 -30.68 -24.45 5.46
N HIS A 331 -31.56 -25.45 5.53
CA HIS A 331 -33.02 -25.32 5.33
C HIS A 331 -33.78 -25.38 6.66
N HIS A 332 -33.11 -25.11 7.78
CA HIS A 332 -33.81 -25.04 9.05
C HIS A 332 -34.69 -23.76 9.08
N PRO A 333 -35.93 -23.80 9.61
CA PRO A 333 -36.83 -22.64 9.59
C PRO A 333 -36.24 -21.35 10.19
N SER A 334 -35.37 -21.47 11.20
CA SER A 334 -34.68 -20.31 11.78
C SER A 334 -33.60 -19.71 10.88
N VAL A 335 -32.97 -20.52 10.03
CA VAL A 335 -32.00 -20.07 9.03
C VAL A 335 -32.74 -19.39 7.88
N GLU A 336 -33.85 -19.97 7.43
CA GLU A 336 -34.72 -19.36 6.41
C GLU A 336 -35.30 -18.02 6.87
N GLU A 337 -35.64 -17.88 8.15
CA GLU A 337 -36.07 -16.59 8.72
C GLU A 337 -34.97 -15.53 8.66
N ILE A 338 -33.70 -15.90 8.90
CA ILE A 338 -32.57 -14.98 8.74
C ILE A 338 -32.31 -14.69 7.26
N ASP A 339 -32.41 -15.68 6.38
CA ASP A 339 -32.25 -15.49 4.94
C ASP A 339 -33.25 -14.48 4.39
N LYS A 340 -34.49 -14.54 4.86
CA LYS A 340 -35.50 -13.54 4.52
C LYS A 340 -35.10 -12.14 5.00
N LYS A 341 -34.54 -12.01 6.20
CA LYS A 341 -34.06 -10.70 6.72
C LYS A 341 -32.86 -10.17 5.94
N ILE A 342 -31.95 -11.06 5.53
CA ILE A 342 -30.82 -10.73 4.66
C ILE A 342 -31.34 -10.22 3.32
N GLU A 343 -32.27 -10.93 2.68
CA GLU A 343 -32.88 -10.53 1.40
C GLU A 343 -33.65 -9.20 1.53
N GLU A 344 -34.39 -8.99 2.62
CA GLU A 344 -35.07 -7.72 2.92
C GLU A 344 -34.06 -6.56 3.02
N LYS A 345 -32.91 -6.76 3.67
CA LYS A 345 -31.84 -5.77 3.78
C LYS A 345 -31.07 -5.54 2.47
N GLU A 346 -30.81 -6.58 1.69
CA GLU A 346 -30.24 -6.43 0.34
C GLU A 346 -31.17 -5.62 -0.57
N HIS A 347 -32.48 -5.89 -0.49
CA HIS A 347 -33.48 -5.12 -1.22
C HIS A 347 -33.54 -3.65 -0.74
N GLU A 348 -33.38 -3.39 0.56
CA GLU A 348 -33.28 -2.05 1.12
C GLU A 348 -32.08 -1.29 0.55
N VAL A 349 -30.89 -1.90 0.53
CA VAL A 349 -29.68 -1.31 -0.09
C VAL A 349 -29.90 -0.99 -1.56
N HIS A 350 -30.46 -1.94 -2.31
CA HIS A 350 -30.74 -1.74 -3.74
C HIS A 350 -31.78 -0.65 -3.99
N HIS A 351 -32.84 -0.59 -3.18
CA HIS A 351 -33.86 0.46 -3.25
C HIS A 351 -33.26 1.84 -2.97
N LEU A 352 -32.46 1.97 -1.90
CA LEU A 352 -31.76 3.22 -1.57
C LEU A 352 -30.82 3.66 -2.68
N GLY A 353 -30.06 2.73 -3.27
CA GLY A 353 -29.20 3.03 -4.41
C GLY A 353 -29.98 3.59 -5.61
N GLN A 354 -31.12 2.96 -5.96
CA GLN A 354 -31.97 3.46 -7.03
C GLN A 354 -32.62 4.81 -6.71
N GLU A 355 -33.00 5.03 -5.45
CA GLU A 355 -33.57 6.29 -4.99
C GLU A 355 -32.53 7.42 -5.07
N TYR A 356 -31.28 7.15 -4.67
CA TYR A 356 -30.18 8.11 -4.74
C TYR A 356 -29.88 8.48 -6.20
N GLU A 357 -29.81 7.50 -7.11
CA GLU A 357 -29.58 7.73 -8.54
C GLU A 357 -30.73 8.52 -9.20
N LYS A 358 -31.99 8.15 -8.93
CA LYS A 358 -33.15 8.76 -9.61
C LYS A 358 -33.50 10.15 -9.09
N GLU A 359 -33.39 10.37 -7.78
CA GLU A 359 -33.83 11.61 -7.15
C GLU A 359 -32.67 12.57 -6.86
N ASN A 360 -31.43 12.18 -7.18
CA ASN A 360 -30.21 12.89 -6.79
C ASN A 360 -30.15 13.17 -5.27
N LYS A 361 -30.82 12.33 -4.48
CA LYS A 361 -30.78 12.37 -3.01
C LYS A 361 -29.35 12.05 -2.58
N LYS A 362 -28.89 12.72 -1.53
CA LYS A 362 -27.54 12.52 -0.95
C LYS A 362 -26.38 12.79 -1.92
N PHE A 363 -26.59 13.56 -2.99
CA PHE A 363 -25.49 14.02 -3.84
C PHE A 363 -24.44 14.80 -3.03
N ALA A 364 -23.17 14.39 -3.14
CA ALA A 364 -22.07 14.88 -2.30
C ALA A 364 -21.44 16.20 -2.81
N GLY A 365 -21.93 16.76 -3.92
CA GLY A 365 -21.35 17.97 -4.53
C GLY A 365 -20.05 17.70 -5.32
N ILE A 366 -19.86 16.46 -5.76
CA ILE A 366 -18.69 16.01 -6.54
C ILE A 366 -19.18 15.18 -7.73
N ALA A 367 -18.62 15.41 -8.92
CA ALA A 367 -18.94 14.66 -10.12
C ALA A 367 -17.68 14.36 -10.95
N PHE A 368 -17.71 13.27 -11.72
CA PHE A 368 -16.72 12.95 -12.75
C PHE A 368 -17.34 13.19 -14.12
N ILE A 369 -16.68 13.98 -14.97
CA ILE A 369 -17.19 14.36 -16.29
C ILE A 369 -16.21 13.89 -17.35
N SER A 370 -16.65 12.97 -18.20
CA SER A 370 -15.86 12.41 -19.30
C SER A 370 -16.20 13.09 -20.63
N PHE A 371 -15.17 13.51 -21.35
CA PHE A 371 -15.26 14.18 -22.64
C PHE A 371 -15.05 13.20 -23.80
N ASP A 372 -15.32 13.65 -25.03
CA ASP A 372 -15.08 12.83 -26.24
C ASP A 372 -13.58 12.55 -26.44
N ASN A 373 -12.70 13.54 -26.26
CA ASN A 373 -11.27 13.37 -26.49
C ASN A 373 -10.46 13.97 -25.34
N GLU A 374 -9.23 13.49 -25.17
CA GLU A 374 -8.27 14.00 -24.18
C GLU A 374 -7.93 15.49 -24.37
N GLU A 375 -7.81 15.96 -25.61
CA GLU A 375 -7.57 17.38 -25.89
C GLU A 375 -8.66 18.28 -25.27
N MET A 376 -9.92 17.85 -25.28
CA MET A 376 -11.04 18.59 -24.68
C MET A 376 -10.90 18.65 -23.15
N LYS A 377 -10.54 17.52 -22.51
CA LYS A 377 -10.21 17.47 -21.07
C LYS A 377 -9.14 18.50 -20.73
N THR A 378 -8.03 18.49 -21.48
CA THR A 378 -6.89 19.38 -21.25
C THR A 378 -7.25 20.86 -21.43
N LYS A 379 -8.07 21.19 -22.44
CA LYS A 379 -8.60 22.56 -22.61
C LYS A 379 -9.45 23.01 -21.44
N VAL A 380 -10.37 22.16 -20.97
CA VAL A 380 -11.22 22.45 -19.80
C VAL A 380 -10.38 22.69 -18.55
N LEU A 381 -9.33 21.89 -18.31
CA LEU A 381 -8.41 22.08 -17.19
C LEU A 381 -7.62 23.40 -17.30
N ASN A 382 -7.14 23.73 -18.50
CA ASN A 382 -6.32 24.92 -18.73
C ASN A 382 -7.12 26.23 -18.66
N GLU A 383 -8.38 26.26 -19.10
CA GLU A 383 -9.23 27.45 -19.00
C GLU A 383 -9.80 27.70 -17.61
N ASN A 384 -9.83 26.66 -16.76
CA ASN A 384 -10.42 26.73 -15.42
C ASN A 384 -9.41 26.48 -14.28
N PRO A 385 -8.27 27.19 -14.23
CA PRO A 385 -7.31 27.01 -13.17
C PRO A 385 -7.87 27.52 -11.84
N PHE A 386 -7.42 26.91 -10.75
CA PHE A 386 -7.71 27.36 -9.41
C PHE A 386 -6.48 27.29 -8.52
N THR A 387 -6.40 28.19 -7.55
CA THR A 387 -5.33 28.18 -6.55
C THR A 387 -5.77 27.46 -5.27
N GLN A 388 -4.82 26.86 -4.55
CA GLN A 388 -5.12 26.23 -3.24
C GLN A 388 -5.68 27.25 -2.23
N LEU A 389 -5.30 28.52 -2.36
CA LEU A 389 -5.80 29.60 -1.51
C LEU A 389 -7.26 29.94 -1.82
N GLU A 390 -7.69 29.93 -3.09
CA GLU A 390 -9.11 30.03 -3.46
C GLU A 390 -9.92 28.88 -2.88
N ARG A 391 -9.39 27.65 -2.93
CA ARG A 391 -10.03 26.47 -2.35
C ARG A 391 -10.22 26.61 -0.84
N MET A 392 -9.18 27.05 -0.12
CA MET A 392 -9.25 27.33 1.32
C MET A 392 -10.23 28.47 1.64
N ARG A 393 -10.22 29.55 0.84
CA ARG A 393 -11.12 30.69 1.03
C ARG A 393 -12.58 30.33 0.78
N SER A 394 -12.85 29.57 -0.28
CA SER A 394 -14.18 29.03 -0.58
C SER A 394 -14.67 28.15 0.57
N TYR A 395 -13.80 27.27 1.06
CA TYR A 395 -14.08 26.42 2.22
C TYR A 395 -14.51 27.24 3.46
N TRP A 396 -13.74 28.25 3.87
CA TRP A 396 -14.11 29.11 5.01
C TRP A 396 -15.40 29.90 4.79
N ASN A 397 -15.75 30.18 3.54
CA ASN A 397 -16.96 30.90 3.15
C ASN A 397 -18.11 29.96 2.75
N LYS A 398 -18.12 28.71 3.24
CA LYS A 398 -19.18 27.71 2.98
C LYS A 398 -19.43 27.47 1.47
N GLY A 399 -18.36 27.37 0.70
CA GLY A 399 -18.37 27.11 -0.75
C GLY A 399 -18.50 28.35 -1.64
N LYS A 400 -18.75 29.53 -1.07
CA LYS A 400 -18.88 30.78 -1.82
C LYS A 400 -17.54 31.50 -1.94
N LEU A 401 -17.19 31.94 -3.14
CA LEU A 401 -15.99 32.74 -3.35
C LEU A 401 -16.41 34.20 -3.65
N PRO A 402 -15.99 35.20 -2.86
CA PRO A 402 -16.25 36.59 -3.20
C PRO A 402 -15.34 37.02 -4.37
N GLY A 403 -15.91 37.73 -5.35
CA GLY A 403 -15.17 38.22 -6.51
C GLY A 403 -15.00 37.22 -7.65
N ILE A 404 -15.92 36.26 -7.79
CA ILE A 404 -16.01 35.40 -8.97
C ILE A 404 -16.15 36.28 -10.21
N THR A 405 -15.27 36.07 -11.18
CA THR A 405 -15.30 36.78 -12.45
C THR A 405 -16.23 36.06 -13.42
N GLU A 406 -16.76 36.76 -14.43
CA GLU A 406 -17.58 36.13 -15.49
C GLU A 406 -16.82 35.05 -16.28
N LYS A 407 -15.49 35.01 -16.16
CA LYS A 407 -14.64 33.99 -16.77
C LYS A 407 -14.52 32.71 -15.95
N ASP A 408 -14.79 32.77 -14.65
CA ASP A 408 -14.73 31.58 -13.79
C ASP A 408 -15.97 30.72 -14.02
N LEU A 409 -15.78 29.42 -14.28
CA LEU A 409 -16.89 28.48 -14.31
C LEU A 409 -17.53 28.38 -12.92
N SER A 410 -18.72 28.97 -12.80
CA SER A 410 -19.43 29.09 -11.53
C SER A 410 -20.88 28.70 -11.65
N TRP A 411 -21.42 28.13 -10.57
CA TRP A 411 -22.81 27.71 -10.46
C TRP A 411 -23.40 28.23 -9.15
N HIS A 412 -24.50 28.98 -9.21
CA HIS A 412 -25.17 29.55 -8.02
C HIS A 412 -24.22 30.35 -7.08
N ASN A 413 -23.32 31.16 -7.65
CA ASN A 413 -22.28 31.91 -6.92
C ASN A 413 -21.23 31.03 -6.20
N GLN A 414 -21.06 29.78 -6.64
CA GLN A 414 -19.98 28.90 -6.21
C GLN A 414 -19.06 28.64 -7.40
N LYS A 415 -17.76 28.87 -7.23
CA LYS A 415 -16.75 28.49 -8.22
C LYS A 415 -16.60 26.96 -8.20
N LEU A 416 -16.67 26.33 -9.36
CA LEU A 416 -16.41 24.90 -9.48
C LEU A 416 -14.91 24.65 -9.49
N PHE A 417 -14.44 23.67 -8.72
CA PHE A 417 -13.03 23.28 -8.72
C PHE A 417 -12.87 22.05 -9.62
N ILE A 418 -12.16 22.23 -10.73
CA ILE A 418 -11.96 21.18 -11.74
C ILE A 418 -10.52 20.70 -11.63
N GLU A 419 -10.32 19.43 -11.27
CA GLU A 419 -9.01 18.77 -11.25
C GLU A 419 -9.03 17.55 -12.17
N GLN A 420 -7.85 17.07 -12.60
CA GLN A 420 -7.75 15.80 -13.31
C GLN A 420 -8.35 14.68 -12.45
N ALA A 421 -9.19 13.84 -13.05
CA ALA A 421 -9.76 12.72 -12.31
C ALA A 421 -8.67 11.66 -12.05
N PRO A 422 -8.58 11.07 -10.85
CA PRO A 422 -7.79 9.86 -10.64
C PRO A 422 -8.44 8.68 -11.36
N GLU A 423 -7.70 7.60 -11.56
CA GLU A 423 -8.28 6.35 -12.09
C GLU A 423 -9.52 5.91 -11.30
N PRO A 424 -10.54 5.29 -11.93
CA PRO A 424 -11.74 4.85 -11.23
C PRO A 424 -11.44 3.91 -10.05
N ASN A 425 -10.46 3.00 -10.23
CA ASN A 425 -10.00 2.07 -9.20
C ASN A 425 -9.22 2.75 -8.06
N GLU A 426 -8.70 3.96 -8.30
CA GLU A 426 -7.99 4.78 -7.31
C GLU A 426 -8.93 5.65 -6.49
N VAL A 427 -10.16 5.86 -6.93
CA VAL A 427 -11.17 6.59 -6.15
C VAL A 427 -11.54 5.76 -4.93
N ASP A 428 -11.39 6.36 -3.75
CA ASP A 428 -11.91 5.78 -2.52
C ASP A 428 -13.35 6.25 -2.34
N TRP A 429 -14.29 5.45 -2.83
CA TRP A 429 -15.72 5.76 -2.82
C TRP A 429 -16.30 5.84 -1.39
N GLU A 430 -15.67 5.16 -0.43
CA GLU A 430 -16.04 5.21 0.99
C GLU A 430 -15.73 6.58 1.61
N PHE A 431 -14.69 7.28 1.13
CA PHE A 431 -14.26 8.53 1.74
C PHE A 431 -14.38 9.76 0.84
N ILE A 432 -14.64 9.61 -0.46
CA ILE A 432 -14.72 10.75 -1.39
C ILE A 432 -15.83 11.74 -1.00
N HIS A 433 -16.99 11.25 -0.56
CA HIS A 433 -18.16 12.05 -0.17
C HIS A 433 -17.98 12.78 1.18
N VAL A 434 -17.05 12.33 2.02
CA VAL A 434 -16.80 12.92 3.34
C VAL A 434 -16.34 14.38 3.21
N LYS A 435 -16.95 15.25 4.03
CA LYS A 435 -16.69 16.70 4.00
C LYS A 435 -15.24 17.03 4.34
N THR A 436 -14.74 18.11 3.75
CA THR A 436 -13.35 18.56 3.95
C THR A 436 -13.04 18.89 5.42
N GLU A 437 -14.02 19.42 6.18
CA GLU A 437 -13.83 19.77 7.60
C GLU A 437 -13.51 18.54 8.45
N GLU A 438 -14.25 17.47 8.21
CA GLU A 438 -14.08 16.21 8.91
C GLU A 438 -12.74 15.57 8.54
N LYS A 439 -12.39 15.55 7.25
CA LYS A 439 -11.08 15.06 6.76
C LYS A 439 -9.91 15.76 7.45
N ILE A 440 -9.97 17.09 7.59
CA ILE A 440 -8.91 17.87 8.26
C ILE A 440 -8.81 17.48 9.74
N SER A 441 -9.94 17.45 10.45
CA SER A 441 -10.00 17.07 11.87
C SER A 441 -9.42 15.67 12.11
N LYS A 442 -9.81 14.71 11.28
CA LYS A 442 -9.34 13.33 11.29
C LYS A 442 -7.83 13.22 11.06
N ARG A 443 -7.29 13.96 10.08
CA ARG A 443 -5.84 13.99 9.81
C ARG A 443 -5.02 14.58 10.96
N ILE A 444 -5.51 15.64 11.60
CA ILE A 444 -4.83 16.23 12.77
C ILE A 444 -4.80 15.20 13.91
N LYS A 445 -5.92 14.53 14.18
CA LYS A 445 -6.01 13.47 15.18
C LYS A 445 -5.04 12.32 14.87
N ALA A 446 -4.98 11.86 13.62
CA ALA A 446 -4.06 10.82 13.17
C ALA A 446 -2.59 11.19 13.42
N TRP A 447 -2.19 12.43 13.10
CA TRP A 447 -0.84 12.93 13.40
C TRP A 447 -0.51 12.98 14.89
N ILE A 448 -1.46 13.38 15.74
CA ILE A 448 -1.26 13.36 17.20
C ILE A 448 -1.03 11.92 17.68
N ILE A 449 -1.86 10.97 17.25
CA ILE A 449 -1.71 9.56 17.60
C ILE A 449 -0.37 9.02 17.11
N TYR A 450 0.02 9.35 15.88
CA TYR A 450 1.31 8.96 15.31
C TYR A 450 2.49 9.44 16.15
N ILE A 451 2.53 10.73 16.53
CA ILE A 451 3.59 11.29 17.36
C ILE A 451 3.63 10.62 18.74
N LEU A 452 2.48 10.32 19.34
CA LEU A 452 2.41 9.60 20.62
C LEU A 452 2.98 8.17 20.51
N VAL A 453 2.64 7.45 19.44
CA VAL A 453 3.17 6.11 19.17
C VAL A 453 4.70 6.14 18.99
N GLU A 454 5.22 7.06 18.18
CA GLU A 454 6.66 7.20 17.97
C GLU A 454 7.39 7.61 19.25
N SER A 455 6.79 8.48 20.06
CA SER A 455 7.35 8.87 21.37
C SER A 455 7.38 7.68 22.35
N ALA A 456 6.37 6.82 22.32
CA ALA A 456 6.34 5.60 23.13
C ALA A 456 7.38 4.57 22.66
N ALA A 457 7.56 4.43 21.34
CA ALA A 457 8.61 3.60 20.75
C ALA A 457 10.01 4.09 21.14
N PHE A 458 10.26 5.40 21.02
CA PHE A 458 11.49 6.06 21.49
C PHE A 458 11.80 5.72 22.94
N TYR A 459 10.84 5.95 23.83
CA TYR A 459 11.03 5.71 25.26
C TYR A 459 11.30 4.23 25.56
N SER A 460 10.62 3.32 24.85
CA SER A 460 10.82 1.88 24.99
C SER A 460 12.23 1.45 24.56
N ILE A 461 12.69 1.92 23.39
CA ILE A 461 14.03 1.63 22.89
C ILE A 461 15.09 2.24 23.82
N TYR A 462 14.88 3.47 24.29
CA TYR A 462 15.74 4.11 25.30
C TYR A 462 15.88 3.28 26.57
N LEU A 463 14.78 2.79 27.14
CA LEU A 463 14.83 1.95 28.35
C LEU A 463 15.59 0.64 28.12
N ILE A 464 15.42 0.03 26.94
CA ILE A 464 16.12 -1.20 26.58
C ILE A 464 17.62 -0.92 26.42
N ALA A 465 17.99 0.08 25.64
CA ALA A 465 19.38 0.46 25.39
C ALA A 465 20.08 0.91 26.68
N HIS A 466 19.41 1.68 27.54
CA HIS A 466 19.96 2.06 28.84
C HIS A 466 20.24 0.83 29.73
N ARG A 467 19.34 -0.16 29.75
CA ARG A 467 19.58 -1.42 30.49
C ARG A 467 20.76 -2.19 29.92
N VAL A 468 20.87 -2.31 28.59
CA VAL A 468 22.01 -2.96 27.94
C VAL A 468 23.31 -2.27 28.30
N ALA A 469 23.34 -0.94 28.22
CA ALA A 469 24.53 -0.16 28.56
C ALA A 469 24.96 -0.40 30.01
N LYS A 470 24.01 -0.38 30.95
CA LYS A 470 24.29 -0.66 32.36
C LYS A 470 24.86 -2.07 32.57
N TYR A 471 24.32 -3.08 31.90
CA TYR A 471 24.87 -4.44 31.96
C TYR A 471 26.27 -4.52 31.33
N GLY A 472 26.52 -3.74 30.27
CA GLY A 472 27.85 -3.63 29.65
C GLY A 472 28.87 -3.00 30.60
N ASP A 473 28.48 -1.95 31.32
CA ASP A 473 29.34 -1.29 32.32
C ASP A 473 29.66 -2.22 33.50
N GLU A 474 28.66 -2.93 34.03
CA GLU A 474 28.84 -3.91 35.11
C GLU A 474 29.80 -5.03 34.70
N ALA A 475 29.66 -5.55 33.48
CA ALA A 475 30.55 -6.57 32.96
C ALA A 475 31.98 -6.05 32.74
N ARG A 476 32.14 -4.82 32.25
CA ARG A 476 33.45 -4.19 32.10
C ARG A 476 34.16 -4.03 33.45
N GLU A 477 33.43 -3.69 34.50
CA GLU A 477 33.99 -3.65 35.85
C GLU A 477 34.45 -5.03 36.34
N GLU A 478 33.72 -6.11 36.00
CA GLU A 478 34.11 -7.48 36.32
C GLU A 478 35.35 -7.95 35.53
N GLU A 479 35.49 -7.50 34.28
CA GLU A 479 36.68 -7.68 33.44
C GLU A 479 37.91 -7.04 34.05
N ILE A 480 37.79 -5.79 34.47
CA ILE A 480 38.88 -5.06 35.12
C ILE A 480 39.31 -5.75 36.42
N LYS A 481 38.36 -6.37 37.14
CA LYS A 481 38.64 -7.15 38.36
C LYS A 481 39.29 -8.52 38.09
N GLY A 482 39.53 -8.88 36.82
CA GLY A 482 40.10 -10.16 36.42
C GLY A 482 39.19 -11.37 36.72
N LYS A 483 37.90 -11.12 36.94
CA LYS A 483 36.89 -12.14 37.28
C LYS A 483 35.96 -12.46 36.11
N LEU A 484 36.16 -11.83 34.95
CA LEU A 484 35.26 -11.99 33.84
C LEU A 484 35.37 -13.37 33.24
N ASP A 485 34.29 -14.11 33.39
CA ASP A 485 34.07 -15.36 32.72
C ASP A 485 33.67 -15.11 31.26
N HIS A 486 34.14 -15.96 30.35
CA HIS A 486 33.79 -15.91 28.93
C HIS A 486 32.27 -15.95 28.72
N ASP A 487 31.56 -16.63 29.63
CA ASP A 487 30.11 -16.74 29.67
C ASP A 487 29.41 -15.38 29.84
N THR A 488 29.98 -14.43 30.59
CA THR A 488 29.38 -13.10 30.77
C THR A 488 29.41 -12.30 29.47
N MET A 489 30.53 -12.32 28.74
CA MET A 489 30.65 -11.67 27.43
C MET A 489 29.72 -12.29 26.39
N LEU A 490 29.58 -13.62 26.39
CA LEU A 490 28.65 -14.32 25.52
C LEU A 490 27.19 -13.91 25.82
N LYS A 491 26.81 -13.81 27.10
CA LYS A 491 25.46 -13.37 27.51
C LYS A 491 25.14 -11.96 27.02
N ILE A 492 26.09 -11.03 27.10
CA ILE A 492 25.91 -9.64 26.63
C ILE A 492 25.71 -9.61 25.11
N ASN A 493 26.54 -10.35 24.37
CA ASN A 493 26.42 -10.42 22.92
C ASN A 493 25.08 -11.04 22.49
N ILE A 494 24.63 -12.11 23.15
CA ILE A 494 23.32 -12.72 22.89
C ILE A 494 22.19 -11.73 23.20
N LEU A 495 22.29 -11.00 24.31
CA LEU A 495 21.28 -10.01 24.70
C LEU A 495 21.20 -8.85 23.69
N SER A 496 22.34 -8.28 23.29
CA SER A 496 22.40 -7.21 22.28
C SER A 496 21.83 -7.68 20.93
N TYR A 497 22.18 -8.90 20.50
CA TYR A 497 21.61 -9.49 19.29
C TYR A 497 20.11 -9.71 19.40
N ALA A 498 19.62 -10.24 20.52
CA ALA A 498 18.19 -10.47 20.75
C ALA A 498 17.40 -9.15 20.73
N ILE A 499 17.97 -8.07 21.24
CA ILE A 499 17.35 -6.74 21.21
C ILE A 499 17.32 -6.18 19.80
N SER A 500 18.45 -6.22 19.09
CA SER A 500 18.54 -5.78 17.70
C SER A 500 17.54 -6.53 16.81
N LEU A 501 17.46 -7.85 16.97
CA LEU A 501 16.49 -8.70 16.27
C LEU A 501 15.05 -8.29 16.66
N SER A 502 14.78 -8.07 17.95
CA SER A 502 13.46 -7.68 18.44
C SER A 502 13.00 -6.33 17.86
N ILE A 503 13.89 -5.34 17.78
CA ILE A 503 13.62 -4.03 17.16
C ILE A 503 13.30 -4.21 15.68
N VAL A 504 14.10 -4.99 14.95
CA VAL A 504 13.88 -5.24 13.52
C VAL A 504 12.55 -5.97 13.28
N LEU A 505 12.22 -6.98 14.09
CA LEU A 505 10.95 -7.72 14.00
C LEU A 505 9.75 -6.83 14.36
N PHE A 506 9.86 -6.02 15.42
CA PHE A 506 8.82 -5.07 15.81
C PHE A 506 8.54 -4.07 14.69
N ASN A 507 9.59 -3.47 14.14
CA ASN A 507 9.50 -2.55 13.00
C ASN A 507 8.83 -3.22 11.79
N LYS A 508 9.15 -4.50 11.52
CA LYS A 508 8.61 -5.21 10.35
C LYS A 508 7.15 -5.63 10.50
N PHE A 509 6.74 -6.08 11.69
CA PHE A 509 5.44 -6.73 11.90
C PHE A 509 4.41 -5.85 12.61
N ALA A 510 4.84 -5.02 13.57
CA ALA A 510 3.94 -4.21 14.39
C ALA A 510 3.73 -2.81 13.81
N VAL A 511 4.81 -2.09 13.49
CA VAL A 511 4.74 -0.68 13.04
C VAL A 511 3.89 -0.54 11.78
N ALA A 512 4.06 -1.44 10.81
CA ALA A 512 3.24 -1.42 9.58
C ALA A 512 1.74 -1.48 9.86
N LYS A 513 1.30 -2.32 10.82
CA LYS A 513 -0.12 -2.44 11.17
C LYS A 513 -0.62 -1.22 11.93
N ILE A 514 0.18 -0.67 12.83
CA ILE A 514 -0.18 0.52 13.61
C ILE A 514 -0.32 1.73 12.69
N VAL A 515 0.66 1.94 11.79
CA VAL A 515 0.61 3.06 10.84
C VAL A 515 -0.57 2.90 9.86
N HIS A 516 -0.86 1.68 9.40
CA HIS A 516 -2.03 1.45 8.53
C HIS A 516 -3.32 1.89 9.23
N TYR A 517 -3.52 1.45 10.48
CA TYR A 517 -4.68 1.84 11.27
C TYR A 517 -4.78 3.36 11.50
N ILE A 518 -3.64 4.04 11.68
CA ILE A 518 -3.61 5.51 11.83
C ILE A 518 -4.04 6.19 10.53
N VAL A 519 -3.54 5.71 9.37
CA VAL A 519 -3.83 6.33 8.07
C VAL A 519 -5.26 6.02 7.62
N ASP A 520 -5.82 4.86 7.98
CA ASP A 520 -7.24 4.54 7.71
C ASP A 520 -8.19 5.58 8.36
N ASP A 521 -7.88 6.09 9.57
CA ASP A 521 -8.70 7.13 10.23
C ASP A 521 -8.62 8.49 9.50
N GLU A 522 -7.69 8.71 8.54
CA GLU A 522 -7.52 9.98 7.82
C GLU A 522 -8.58 10.26 6.75
N LYS A 523 -9.38 9.24 6.37
CA LYS A 523 -10.45 9.32 5.36
C LYS A 523 -9.99 9.98 4.05
N ILE A 524 -8.92 9.44 3.45
CA ILE A 524 -8.35 9.99 2.22
C ILE A 524 -9.20 9.54 1.01
N SER A 525 -9.54 10.46 0.12
CA SER A 525 -10.47 10.21 -1.00
C SER A 525 -9.87 9.46 -2.21
N SER A 526 -8.59 9.11 -2.15
CA SER A 526 -7.89 8.42 -3.23
C SER A 526 -6.88 7.45 -2.64
N LYS A 527 -6.84 6.24 -3.19
CA LYS A 527 -5.96 5.17 -2.75
C LYS A 527 -4.49 5.50 -2.96
N THR A 528 -4.12 6.19 -4.04
CA THR A 528 -2.75 6.66 -4.24
C THR A 528 -2.33 7.65 -3.16
N LYS A 529 -3.19 8.63 -2.82
CA LYS A 529 -2.91 9.58 -1.72
C LYS A 529 -2.85 8.89 -0.36
N PHE A 530 -3.69 7.87 -0.14
CA PHE A 530 -3.62 7.02 1.04
C PHE A 530 -2.27 6.30 1.13
N GLN A 531 -1.86 5.65 0.05
CA GLN A 531 -0.58 4.96 -0.05
C GLN A 531 0.60 5.91 0.17
N ILE A 532 0.57 7.11 -0.42
CA ILE A 532 1.58 8.17 -0.18
C ILE A 532 1.65 8.53 1.31
N SER A 533 0.51 8.83 1.95
CA SER A 533 0.44 9.15 3.38
C SER A 533 0.98 8.01 4.25
N PHE A 534 0.65 6.76 3.88
CA PHE A 534 1.17 5.56 4.52
C PHE A 534 2.68 5.43 4.37
N VAL A 535 3.25 5.64 3.17
CA VAL A 535 4.71 5.56 2.98
C VAL A 535 5.43 6.63 3.78
N TYR A 536 4.99 7.88 3.74
CA TYR A 536 5.61 8.97 4.50
C TYR A 536 5.71 8.62 5.99
N LYS A 537 4.61 8.19 6.61
CA LYS A 537 4.59 7.85 8.04
C LYS A 537 5.34 6.56 8.36
N TYR A 538 5.19 5.53 7.53
CA TYR A 538 5.80 4.23 7.77
C TYR A 538 7.31 4.26 7.55
N ALA A 539 7.80 4.85 6.44
CA ALA A 539 9.24 5.02 6.20
C ALA A 539 9.90 5.89 7.27
N SER A 540 9.25 7.00 7.68
CA SER A 540 9.76 7.87 8.74
C SER A 540 9.83 7.16 10.08
N ALA A 541 8.77 6.44 10.49
CA ALA A 541 8.75 5.65 11.72
C ALA A 541 9.87 4.59 11.71
N LEU A 542 9.99 3.88 10.61
CA LEU A 542 11.02 2.87 10.40
C LEU A 542 12.44 3.44 10.50
N PHE A 543 12.68 4.61 9.91
CA PHE A 543 13.97 5.28 9.92
C PHE A 543 14.30 5.90 11.27
N LEU A 544 13.35 6.59 11.90
CA LEU A 544 13.52 7.16 13.24
C LEU A 544 13.85 6.05 14.23
N ASN A 545 13.03 5.00 14.31
CA ASN A 545 13.20 3.90 15.26
C ASN A 545 14.49 3.10 15.03
N ALA A 546 14.94 2.96 13.79
CA ALA A 546 16.15 2.20 13.50
C ALA A 546 17.43 3.04 13.65
N ALA A 547 17.43 4.29 13.18
CA ALA A 547 18.64 5.11 13.08
C ALA A 547 18.69 6.22 14.13
N ILE A 548 17.74 7.16 14.09
CA ILE A 548 17.87 8.39 14.86
C ILE A 548 17.80 8.12 16.36
N ILE A 549 16.96 7.17 16.77
CA ILE A 549 16.81 6.82 18.18
C ILE A 549 18.06 6.11 18.71
N SER A 550 18.61 5.13 17.99
CA SER A 550 19.85 4.46 18.41
C SER A 550 21.02 5.45 18.48
N PHE A 551 21.13 6.36 17.50
CA PHE A 551 22.09 7.45 17.51
C PHE A 551 21.98 8.32 18.77
N LEU A 552 20.79 8.83 19.09
CA LEU A 552 20.59 9.70 20.24
C LEU A 552 20.92 8.98 21.55
N VAL A 553 20.50 7.72 21.69
CA VAL A 553 20.73 6.98 22.93
C VAL A 553 22.20 6.60 23.10
N ASP A 554 22.81 5.99 22.10
CA ASP A 554 24.16 5.41 22.26
C ASP A 554 25.26 6.47 22.18
N ILE A 555 25.13 7.47 21.31
CA ILE A 555 26.15 8.52 21.13
C ILE A 555 25.91 9.70 22.08
N VAL A 556 24.69 10.24 22.13
CA VAL A 556 24.45 11.50 22.87
C VAL A 556 24.29 11.25 24.37
N ILE A 557 23.51 10.25 24.75
CA ILE A 557 23.20 9.98 26.17
C ILE A 557 24.30 9.12 26.80
N LEU A 558 24.57 7.94 26.23
CA LEU A 558 25.47 6.96 26.83
C LEU A 558 26.95 7.24 26.52
N LYS A 559 27.25 7.95 25.43
CA LYS A 559 28.62 8.24 24.96
C LYS A 559 29.48 6.99 24.77
N ASN A 560 28.87 5.83 24.52
CA ASN A 560 29.56 4.56 24.29
C ASN A 560 29.61 4.27 22.79
N VAL A 561 30.59 4.86 22.09
CA VAL A 561 30.69 4.75 20.63
C VAL A 561 31.41 3.47 20.19
N GLU A 562 32.54 3.15 20.84
CA GLU A 562 33.52 2.12 20.43
C GLU A 562 33.62 0.93 21.39
N GLY A 563 33.01 1.03 22.58
CA GLY A 563 33.10 -0.01 23.60
C GLY A 563 32.36 -1.29 23.23
N ALA A 564 32.50 -2.33 24.07
CA ALA A 564 31.71 -3.55 23.93
C ALA A 564 30.22 -3.23 24.01
N GLY A 565 29.45 -3.67 23.01
CA GLY A 565 28.03 -3.30 22.90
C GLY A 565 27.80 -1.80 22.67
N GLY A 566 28.82 -1.07 22.21
CA GLY A 566 28.72 0.34 21.82
C GLY A 566 28.00 0.53 20.49
N PHE A 567 27.75 1.80 20.17
CA PHE A 567 26.98 2.24 19.00
C PHE A 567 27.39 1.52 17.71
N LEU A 568 28.68 1.55 17.34
CA LEU A 568 29.12 1.00 16.05
C LEU A 568 28.85 -0.50 15.93
N GLN A 569 29.02 -1.26 17.01
CA GLN A 569 28.79 -2.70 17.00
C GLN A 569 27.29 -3.02 16.87
N ASN A 570 26.45 -2.41 17.70
CA ASN A 570 25.01 -2.62 17.69
C ASN A 570 24.40 -2.16 16.37
N GLU A 571 24.76 -0.95 15.92
CA GLU A 571 24.23 -0.36 14.70
C GLU A 571 24.68 -1.14 13.47
N SER A 572 25.92 -1.66 13.43
CA SER A 572 26.36 -2.54 12.33
C SER A 572 25.51 -3.81 12.22
N GLN A 573 25.11 -4.40 13.36
CA GLN A 573 24.23 -5.56 13.37
C GLN A 573 22.83 -5.20 12.88
N ILE A 574 22.25 -4.11 13.40
CA ILE A 574 20.95 -3.59 12.95
C ILE A 574 20.97 -3.29 11.45
N PHE A 575 22.07 -2.70 10.95
CA PHE A 575 22.25 -2.41 9.53
C PHE A 575 22.18 -3.67 8.69
N ILE A 576 22.98 -4.69 9.01
CA ILE A 576 23.03 -5.94 8.24
C ILE A 576 21.72 -6.69 8.32
N LEU A 577 21.11 -6.76 9.51
CA LEU A 577 19.80 -7.38 9.68
C LEU A 577 18.73 -6.64 8.87
N ASN A 578 18.74 -5.30 8.85
CA ASN A 578 17.81 -4.51 8.05
C ASN A 578 18.00 -4.71 6.53
N ALA A 579 19.23 -4.91 6.07
CA ALA A 579 19.51 -5.13 4.65
C ALA A 579 19.13 -6.54 4.19
N LEU A 580 19.44 -7.57 5.00
CA LEU A 580 19.30 -8.97 4.60
C LEU A 580 17.97 -9.60 5.02
N LEU A 581 17.43 -9.27 6.20
CA LEU A 581 16.23 -9.94 6.71
C LEU A 581 14.99 -9.70 5.82
N PRO A 582 14.69 -8.49 5.31
CA PRO A 582 13.53 -8.27 4.46
C PRO A 582 13.49 -9.16 3.20
N PRO A 583 14.54 -9.23 2.34
CA PRO A 583 14.50 -10.11 1.17
C PRO A 583 14.35 -11.59 1.55
N PHE A 584 14.93 -12.05 2.66
CA PHE A 584 14.73 -13.42 3.14
C PHE A 584 13.28 -13.68 3.59
N ILE A 585 12.68 -12.77 4.38
CA ILE A 585 11.28 -12.87 4.79
C ILE A 585 10.36 -12.91 3.56
N TRP A 586 10.65 -12.09 2.54
CA TRP A 586 9.85 -12.06 1.32
C TRP A 586 10.08 -13.26 0.40
N CYS A 587 11.25 -13.90 0.45
CA CYS A 587 11.52 -15.14 -0.28
C CYS A 587 10.70 -16.29 0.31
N LEU A 588 10.67 -16.40 1.63
CA LEU A 588 9.84 -17.36 2.36
C LEU A 588 8.36 -17.06 2.21
N ASP A 589 8.00 -15.77 2.25
CA ASP A 589 6.64 -15.27 2.18
C ASP A 589 5.68 -15.96 3.17
N PRO A 590 5.88 -15.74 4.48
CA PRO A 590 5.12 -16.43 5.51
C PRO A 590 3.60 -16.18 5.38
N TRP A 591 3.19 -15.05 4.83
CA TRP A 591 1.78 -14.73 4.61
C TRP A 591 1.11 -15.65 3.59
N SER A 592 1.77 -15.91 2.45
CA SER A 592 1.26 -16.89 1.47
C SER A 592 1.20 -18.30 2.06
N LEU A 593 2.23 -18.70 2.81
CA LEU A 593 2.26 -20.02 3.45
C LEU A 593 1.10 -20.17 4.44
N CYS A 594 0.89 -19.18 5.32
CA CYS A 594 -0.23 -19.17 6.24
C CYS A 594 -1.58 -19.16 5.52
N LYS A 595 -1.74 -18.33 4.47
CA LYS A 595 -2.99 -18.27 3.68
C LYS A 595 -3.25 -19.61 2.98
N ASN A 596 -2.24 -20.27 2.44
CA ASN A 596 -2.37 -21.57 1.77
C ASN A 596 -2.73 -22.70 2.75
N ILE A 597 -2.12 -22.73 3.94
CA ILE A 597 -2.47 -23.68 5.00
C ILE A 597 -3.92 -23.46 5.44
N TRP A 598 -4.32 -22.20 5.63
CA TRP A 598 -5.69 -21.84 5.98
C TRP A 598 -6.69 -22.23 4.88
N ARG A 599 -6.40 -21.88 3.62
CA ARG A 599 -7.19 -22.24 2.44
C ARG A 599 -7.39 -23.75 2.35
N TRP A 600 -6.32 -24.53 2.50
CA TRP A 600 -6.38 -25.99 2.50
C TRP A 600 -7.24 -26.55 3.65
N TYR A 601 -7.08 -26.00 4.86
CA TYR A 601 -7.85 -26.42 6.03
C TYR A 601 -9.35 -26.16 5.83
N ILE A 602 -9.72 -25.00 5.28
CA ILE A 602 -11.12 -24.65 5.03
C ILE A 602 -11.72 -25.47 3.89
N ILE A 603 -11.01 -25.66 2.77
CA ILE A 603 -11.49 -26.51 1.66
C ILE A 603 -11.77 -27.95 2.14
N ARG A 604 -10.94 -28.48 3.05
CA ARG A 604 -11.16 -29.80 3.66
C ARG A 604 -12.43 -29.92 4.50
N LYS A 605 -13.00 -28.81 4.98
CA LYS A 605 -14.29 -28.81 5.67
C LYS A 605 -15.47 -29.01 4.71
N GLY A 606 -15.30 -28.82 3.41
CA GLY A 606 -16.37 -28.93 2.42
C GLY A 606 -17.53 -27.99 2.74
N GLU A 607 -18.76 -28.50 2.74
CA GLU A 607 -19.98 -27.75 3.09
C GLU A 607 -20.04 -27.30 4.55
N LYS A 608 -19.15 -27.80 5.42
CA LYS A 608 -19.03 -27.30 6.81
C LYS A 608 -18.21 -26.01 6.90
N ALA A 609 -17.60 -25.56 5.80
CA ALA A 609 -17.01 -24.23 5.71
C ALA A 609 -18.16 -23.21 5.59
N LEU A 610 -18.55 -22.62 6.72
CA LEU A 610 -19.58 -21.58 6.84
C LEU A 610 -19.10 -20.24 6.25
N LEU A 611 -18.75 -20.24 4.96
CA LEU A 611 -18.30 -19.09 4.21
C LEU A 611 -19.35 -18.68 3.19
N THR A 612 -19.54 -17.37 3.03
CA THR A 612 -20.27 -16.82 1.90
C THR A 612 -19.47 -16.99 0.60
N GLN A 613 -20.11 -16.83 -0.55
CA GLN A 613 -19.40 -16.85 -1.83
C GLN A 613 -18.33 -15.76 -1.92
N GLN A 614 -18.58 -14.57 -1.38
CA GLN A 614 -17.61 -13.48 -1.30
C GLN A 614 -16.43 -13.81 -0.38
N ASP A 615 -16.68 -14.40 0.79
CA ASP A 615 -15.62 -14.87 1.70
C ASP A 615 -14.74 -15.93 1.03
N ALA A 616 -15.36 -16.88 0.31
CA ALA A 616 -14.67 -17.92 -0.43
C ALA A 616 -13.83 -17.33 -1.58
N ASN A 617 -14.37 -16.35 -2.32
CA ASN A 617 -13.64 -15.64 -3.37
C ASN A 617 -12.37 -14.99 -2.79
N LYS A 618 -12.48 -14.23 -1.69
CA LYS A 618 -11.35 -13.55 -1.01
C LYS A 618 -10.32 -14.54 -0.43
N LEU A 619 -10.78 -15.69 0.08
CA LEU A 619 -9.91 -16.75 0.57
C LEU A 619 -9.10 -17.41 -0.57
N MET A 620 -9.73 -17.57 -1.73
CA MET A 620 -9.12 -18.20 -2.91
C MET A 620 -8.14 -17.29 -3.65
N GLU A 621 -8.29 -15.96 -3.58
CA GLU A 621 -7.29 -15.01 -4.07
C GLU A 621 -5.92 -15.20 -3.39
N GLU A 622 -4.85 -14.77 -4.03
CA GLU A 622 -3.53 -14.68 -3.38
C GLU A 622 -3.48 -13.50 -2.39
N PRO A 623 -2.45 -13.37 -1.53
CA PRO A 623 -2.32 -12.20 -0.67
C PRO A 623 -2.21 -10.90 -1.49
N ASP A 624 -2.76 -9.81 -0.95
CA ASP A 624 -2.76 -8.52 -1.63
C ASP A 624 -1.35 -7.94 -1.72
N TYR A 625 -1.01 -7.36 -2.88
CA TYR A 625 0.24 -6.63 -3.06
C TYR A 625 0.07 -5.17 -2.66
N LEU A 626 0.77 -4.74 -1.62
CA LEU A 626 0.81 -3.34 -1.19
C LEU A 626 2.16 -2.70 -1.53
N SER A 627 2.22 -1.94 -2.62
CA SER A 627 3.39 -1.21 -3.12
C SER A 627 3.97 -0.26 -2.07
N ALA A 628 3.11 0.45 -1.32
CA ALA A 628 3.48 1.45 -0.34
C ALA A 628 4.41 0.87 0.75
N LYS A 629 4.12 -0.36 1.20
CA LYS A 629 4.97 -1.08 2.16
C LYS A 629 6.36 -1.36 1.58
N ARG A 630 6.45 -1.64 0.28
CA ARG A 630 7.69 -1.94 -0.43
C ARG A 630 8.55 -0.70 -0.58
N TYR A 631 7.96 0.40 -1.04
CA TYR A 631 8.61 1.70 -1.07
C TYR A 631 9.16 2.08 0.30
N SER A 632 8.39 1.91 1.37
CA SER A 632 8.82 2.22 2.75
C SER A 632 10.02 1.39 3.21
N ASP A 633 10.03 0.08 2.93
CA ASP A 633 11.14 -0.82 3.27
C ASP A 633 12.44 -0.38 2.54
N ILE A 634 12.33 -0.04 1.25
CA ILE A 634 13.46 0.41 0.43
C ILE A 634 13.94 1.78 0.91
N MET A 635 13.02 2.72 1.12
CA MET A 635 13.31 4.09 1.55
C MET A 635 14.06 4.11 2.88
N LYS A 636 13.59 3.36 3.88
CA LYS A 636 14.32 3.18 5.15
C LYS A 636 15.75 2.72 4.90
N THR A 637 15.93 1.70 4.07
CA THR A 637 17.25 1.13 3.80
C THR A 637 18.17 2.14 3.11
N MET A 638 17.64 2.94 2.17
CA MET A 638 18.38 4.01 1.50
C MET A 638 18.78 5.11 2.50
N TRP A 639 17.83 5.68 3.25
CA TRP A 639 18.12 6.72 4.24
C TRP A 639 19.10 6.25 5.31
N PHE A 640 18.91 5.04 5.84
CA PHE A 640 19.81 4.41 6.80
C PHE A 640 21.22 4.23 6.23
N THR A 641 21.32 3.80 4.97
CA THR A 641 22.61 3.59 4.31
C THR A 641 23.37 4.87 4.08
N PHE A 642 22.70 5.93 3.65
CA PHE A 642 23.36 7.20 3.42
C PHE A 642 23.70 7.91 4.74
N LEU A 643 22.91 7.75 5.79
CA LEU A 643 23.24 8.28 7.11
C LEU A 643 24.48 7.61 7.73
N TYR A 644 24.57 6.27 7.69
CA TYR A 644 25.63 5.54 8.37
C TYR A 644 26.75 5.01 7.50
N GLY A 645 26.66 5.19 6.18
CA GLY A 645 27.59 4.59 5.24
C GLY A 645 29.05 4.95 5.49
N THR A 646 29.37 6.15 5.97
CA THR A 646 30.76 6.52 6.28
C THR A 646 31.28 5.79 7.53
N ALA A 647 30.45 5.69 8.58
CA ALA A 647 30.83 5.01 9.81
C ALA A 647 30.91 3.48 9.61
N ILE A 648 29.96 2.92 8.86
CA ILE A 648 29.74 1.48 8.68
C ILE A 648 29.68 1.17 7.17
N PRO A 649 30.82 1.22 6.45
CA PRO A 649 30.83 1.07 4.99
C PRO A 649 30.40 -0.33 4.54
N LEU A 650 30.63 -1.33 5.38
CA LEU A 650 30.16 -2.70 5.18
C LEU A 650 28.62 -2.78 5.04
N GLY A 651 27.87 -1.94 5.74
CA GLY A 651 26.42 -1.92 5.64
C GLY A 651 25.93 -1.47 4.26
N THR A 652 26.70 -0.62 3.56
CA THR A 652 26.40 -0.24 2.17
C THR A 652 26.51 -1.43 1.23
N LEU A 653 27.54 -2.28 1.41
CA LEU A 653 27.73 -3.51 0.65
C LEU A 653 26.52 -4.44 0.82
N PHE A 654 26.12 -4.70 2.06
CA PHE A 654 24.97 -5.57 2.34
C PHE A 654 23.66 -4.97 1.85
N SER A 655 23.50 -3.65 1.88
CA SER A 655 22.29 -2.98 1.36
C SER A 655 22.20 -3.09 -0.16
N ALA A 656 23.31 -2.92 -0.89
CA ALA A 656 23.34 -3.09 -2.33
C ALA A 656 22.89 -4.50 -2.75
N PHE A 657 23.46 -5.53 -2.12
CA PHE A 657 23.06 -6.92 -2.38
C PHE A 657 21.67 -7.25 -1.85
N GLY A 658 21.29 -6.71 -0.69
CA GLY A 658 19.98 -6.91 -0.08
C GLY A 658 18.86 -6.40 -0.99
N ILE A 659 18.98 -5.18 -1.50
CA ILE A 659 18.00 -4.60 -2.44
C ILE A 659 18.03 -5.32 -3.79
N LEU A 660 19.21 -5.78 -4.27
CA LEU A 660 19.30 -6.60 -5.48
C LEU A 660 18.51 -7.92 -5.35
N ILE A 661 18.68 -8.65 -4.25
CA ILE A 661 17.91 -9.86 -3.97
C ILE A 661 16.42 -9.51 -3.81
N TYR A 662 16.13 -8.39 -3.13
CA TYR A 662 14.76 -7.91 -2.93
C TYR A 662 14.05 -7.67 -4.27
N TYR A 663 14.71 -7.07 -5.25
CA TYR A 663 14.15 -6.84 -6.59
C TYR A 663 13.65 -8.13 -7.22
N TYR A 664 14.48 -9.17 -7.28
CA TYR A 664 14.12 -10.45 -7.89
C TYR A 664 13.03 -11.18 -7.11
N VAL A 665 13.15 -11.20 -5.78
CA VAL A 665 12.16 -11.84 -4.90
C VAL A 665 10.80 -11.15 -5.00
N ASP A 666 10.78 -9.82 -5.03
CA ASP A 666 9.53 -9.07 -5.12
C ASP A 666 8.88 -9.21 -6.50
N TYR A 667 9.69 -9.16 -7.57
CA TYR A 667 9.24 -9.42 -8.94
C TYR A 667 8.65 -10.83 -9.09
N TYR A 668 9.26 -11.84 -8.46
CA TYR A 668 8.68 -13.19 -8.40
C TYR A 668 7.34 -13.19 -7.66
N ASN A 669 7.28 -12.54 -6.51
CA ASN A 669 6.09 -12.53 -5.66
C ASN A 669 4.91 -11.83 -6.34
N ILE A 670 5.12 -10.68 -7.01
CA ILE A 670 4.03 -9.98 -7.70
C ILE A 670 3.44 -10.83 -8.82
N LEU A 671 4.28 -11.55 -9.58
CA LEU A 671 3.86 -12.37 -10.70
C LEU A 671 3.17 -13.67 -10.29
N ARG A 672 3.60 -14.28 -9.17
CA ARG A 672 3.24 -15.68 -8.86
C ARG A 672 2.53 -15.90 -7.52
N ARG A 673 2.64 -14.96 -6.56
CA ARG A 673 2.17 -15.16 -5.18
C ARG A 673 1.31 -14.00 -4.67
N ARG A 674 0.86 -13.13 -5.55
CA ARG A 674 0.12 -11.93 -5.18
C ARG A 674 -1.00 -11.63 -6.14
N THR A 675 -2.01 -10.95 -5.62
CA THR A 675 -3.09 -10.35 -6.39
C THR A 675 -2.97 -8.84 -6.29
N VAL A 676 -3.04 -8.18 -7.43
CA VAL A 676 -3.07 -6.71 -7.53
C VAL A 676 -4.52 -6.28 -7.69
N LYS A 677 -5.01 -5.49 -6.74
CA LYS A 677 -6.41 -5.05 -6.72
C LYS A 677 -6.61 -3.61 -7.18
N GLU A 678 -5.56 -2.82 -7.07
CA GLU A 678 -5.58 -1.37 -7.24
C GLU A 678 -4.57 -1.02 -8.34
N SER A 679 -4.98 -0.17 -9.27
CA SER A 679 -4.06 0.59 -10.09
C SER A 679 -3.44 1.69 -9.21
N ILE A 680 -2.18 2.00 -9.48
CA ILE A 680 -1.45 3.04 -8.76
C ILE A 680 -0.92 4.03 -9.80
N SER A 681 -1.20 5.30 -9.60
CA SER A 681 -0.76 6.36 -10.50
C SER A 681 0.71 6.71 -10.32
N ILE A 682 1.28 7.37 -11.33
CA ILE A 682 2.63 7.92 -11.30
C ILE A 682 2.90 8.78 -10.06
N GLN A 683 1.88 9.46 -9.53
CA GLN A 683 2.03 10.36 -8.39
C GLN A 683 2.73 9.68 -7.21
N LEU A 684 2.43 8.41 -6.92
CA LEU A 684 3.15 7.69 -5.86
C LEU A 684 4.65 7.64 -6.17
N SER A 685 5.03 7.22 -7.38
CA SER A 685 6.43 7.08 -7.78
C SER A 685 7.18 8.41 -7.73
N THR A 686 6.56 9.52 -8.18
CA THR A 686 7.15 10.86 -8.12
C THR A 686 7.44 11.30 -6.68
N GLU A 687 6.46 11.14 -5.80
CA GLU A 687 6.63 11.45 -4.36
C GLU A 687 7.71 10.56 -3.73
N MET A 688 7.83 9.30 -4.14
CA MET A 688 8.89 8.42 -3.66
C MET A 688 10.27 8.85 -4.16
N ILE A 689 10.39 9.43 -5.35
CA ILE A 689 11.66 9.99 -5.84
C ILE A 689 12.05 11.23 -5.03
N GLU A 690 11.10 12.12 -4.75
CA GLU A 690 11.31 13.29 -3.88
C GLU A 690 11.75 12.86 -2.47
N MET A 691 11.10 11.84 -1.90
CA MET A 691 11.53 11.24 -0.65
C MET A 691 12.95 10.63 -0.73
N LEU A 692 13.30 10.00 -1.85
CA LEU A 692 14.61 9.42 -2.06
C LEU A 692 15.70 10.48 -2.15
N GLU A 693 15.44 11.65 -2.70
CA GLU A 693 16.42 12.75 -2.82
C GLU A 693 16.96 13.23 -1.46
N TYR A 694 16.19 13.03 -0.37
CA TYR A 694 16.69 13.26 0.99
C TYR A 694 17.91 12.42 1.37
N ILE A 695 18.27 11.36 0.61
CA ILE A 695 19.56 10.66 0.81
C ILE A 695 20.76 11.60 0.75
N ILE A 696 20.68 12.69 -0.02
CA ILE A 696 21.74 13.70 -0.11
C ILE A 696 21.89 14.42 1.25
N VAL A 697 20.76 14.82 1.84
CA VAL A 697 20.72 15.44 3.17
C VAL A 697 21.19 14.46 4.23
N TRP A 698 20.69 13.22 4.21
CA TRP A 698 21.12 12.19 5.15
C TRP A 698 22.61 11.86 5.03
N SER A 699 23.18 11.87 3.83
CA SER A 699 24.61 11.66 3.63
C SER A 699 25.45 12.78 4.22
N ALA A 700 25.09 14.04 3.98
CA ALA A 700 25.82 15.19 4.52
C ALA A 700 25.66 15.27 6.04
N PHE A 701 24.46 15.00 6.55
CA PHE A 701 24.17 14.97 7.98
C PHE A 701 24.92 13.86 8.70
N GLY A 702 24.90 12.65 8.15
CA GLY A 702 25.61 11.50 8.68
C GLY A 702 27.11 11.75 8.77
N GLU A 703 27.71 12.31 7.71
CA GLU A 703 29.13 12.66 7.70
C GLU A 703 29.50 13.66 8.79
N MET A 704 28.76 14.78 8.85
CA MET A 704 29.01 15.85 9.82
C MET A 704 28.86 15.34 11.26
N ILE A 705 27.81 14.54 11.52
CA ILE A 705 27.56 13.96 12.83
C ILE A 705 28.64 12.98 13.23
N MET A 706 29.04 12.08 12.34
CA MET A 706 30.06 11.08 12.66
C MET A 706 31.40 11.74 12.89
N THR A 707 31.79 12.69 12.04
CA THR A 707 33.00 13.48 12.22
C THR A 707 32.99 14.21 13.58
N TYR A 708 31.87 14.86 13.93
CA TYR A 708 31.73 15.49 15.24
C TYR A 708 31.74 14.48 16.40
N ALA A 709 31.10 13.32 16.25
CA ALA A 709 31.03 12.31 17.29
C ALA A 709 32.43 11.78 17.65
N PHE A 710 33.25 11.47 16.64
CA PHE A 710 34.59 10.90 16.81
C PHE A 710 35.68 11.95 17.10
N PHE A 711 35.69 13.07 16.39
CA PHE A 711 36.81 14.04 16.46
C PHE A 711 36.51 15.28 17.28
N LYS A 712 35.24 15.55 17.62
CA LYS A 712 34.77 16.81 18.24
C LYS A 712 35.10 18.06 17.40
N GLU A 713 35.39 17.87 16.12
CA GLU A 713 35.65 18.91 15.13
C GLU A 713 34.62 18.80 14.02
N ILE A 714 34.27 19.94 13.43
CA ILE A 714 33.41 20.00 12.24
C ILE A 714 34.26 20.57 11.12
N SER A 715 34.44 19.81 10.04
CA SER A 715 35.22 20.28 8.90
C SER A 715 34.43 21.31 8.08
N LEU A 716 35.13 22.23 7.42
CA LEU A 716 34.50 23.19 6.50
C LEU A 716 33.81 22.48 5.32
N ILE A 717 34.34 21.31 4.92
CA ILE A 717 33.77 20.48 3.84
C ILE A 717 32.39 19.97 4.26
N ASP A 718 32.24 19.48 5.50
CA ASP A 718 30.96 18.95 6.00
C ASP A 718 29.87 20.03 6.05
N VAL A 719 30.22 21.23 6.52
CA VAL A 719 29.30 22.38 6.54
C VAL A 719 28.89 22.76 5.12
N THR A 720 29.86 22.79 4.19
CA THR A 720 29.59 23.10 2.78
C THR A 720 28.66 22.06 2.15
N LEU A 721 28.89 20.78 2.41
CA LEU A 721 28.04 19.68 1.96
C LEU A 721 26.62 19.77 2.51
N MET A 722 26.48 20.10 3.80
CA MET A 722 25.17 20.30 4.42
C MET A 722 24.40 21.43 3.74
N VAL A 723 25.04 22.57 3.50
CA VAL A 723 24.41 23.72 2.83
C VAL A 723 23.97 23.35 1.41
N ILE A 724 24.85 22.68 0.64
CA ILE A 724 24.52 22.20 -0.71
C ILE A 724 23.35 21.23 -0.68
N ALA A 725 23.33 20.29 0.28
CA ALA A 725 22.27 19.31 0.42
C ALA A 725 20.91 19.95 0.75
N ILE A 726 20.88 20.94 1.65
CA ILE A 726 19.65 21.68 2.00
C ILE A 726 19.14 22.49 0.80
N ILE A 727 20.05 23.16 0.08
CA ILE A 727 19.69 23.88 -1.15
C ILE A 727 19.10 22.91 -2.16
N TYR A 728 19.76 21.78 -2.42
CA TYR A 728 19.29 20.76 -3.36
C TYR A 728 17.90 20.22 -2.99
N ALA A 729 17.67 19.86 -1.72
CA ALA A 729 16.37 19.36 -1.25
C ALA A 729 15.25 20.41 -1.31
N SER A 730 15.60 21.70 -1.43
CA SER A 730 14.62 22.79 -1.55
C SER A 730 14.32 23.16 -3.02
N LEU A 731 15.07 22.61 -3.99
CA LEU A 731 14.86 22.90 -5.41
C LEU A 731 13.70 22.07 -5.97
N PRO A 732 12.88 22.63 -6.89
CA PRO A 732 11.87 21.88 -7.62
C PRO A 732 12.56 21.02 -8.69
N MET A 733 13.09 19.87 -8.27
CA MET A 733 13.90 19.01 -9.13
C MET A 733 13.11 18.43 -10.31
N GLU A 734 11.80 18.35 -10.19
CA GLU A 734 10.91 17.94 -11.29
C GLU A 734 10.92 18.97 -12.43
N ASP A 735 10.59 20.24 -12.13
CA ASP A 735 10.61 21.34 -13.10
C ASP A 735 12.00 21.50 -13.75
N ILE A 736 13.07 21.33 -12.96
CA ILE A 736 14.45 21.39 -13.46
C ILE A 736 14.71 20.23 -14.44
N SER A 737 14.31 19.01 -14.08
CA SER A 737 14.44 17.83 -14.92
C SER A 737 13.66 18.01 -16.22
N GLU A 738 12.44 18.54 -16.16
CA GLU A 738 11.59 18.79 -17.33
C GLU A 738 12.23 19.77 -18.31
N LYS A 739 12.77 20.86 -17.78
CA LYS A 739 13.46 21.85 -18.61
C LYS A 739 14.76 21.32 -19.21
N LEU A 740 15.53 20.50 -18.47
CA LEU A 740 16.81 19.94 -18.94
C LEU A 740 16.61 18.81 -19.95
N PHE A 741 15.56 18.01 -19.75
CA PHE A 741 15.27 16.81 -20.53
C PHE A 741 13.78 16.79 -20.89
N PRO A 742 13.36 17.58 -21.90
CA PRO A 742 12.01 17.50 -22.41
C PRO A 742 11.77 16.11 -23.01
N VAL A 743 10.62 15.51 -22.67
CA VAL A 743 10.15 14.25 -23.25
C VAL A 743 9.05 14.63 -24.25
N VAL A 744 9.15 14.12 -25.48
CA VAL A 744 8.14 14.38 -26.51
C VAL A 744 7.00 13.40 -26.28
N ASN A 745 5.81 13.94 -26.04
CA ASN A 745 4.59 13.16 -25.92
C ASN A 745 3.96 13.01 -27.31
N ASN A 746 3.83 11.79 -27.83
CA ASN A 746 3.20 11.50 -29.13
C ASN A 746 1.82 10.86 -28.99
N GLU A 747 1.11 11.13 -27.89
CA GLU A 747 -0.24 10.64 -27.64
C GLU A 747 -1.15 10.83 -28.86
N GLN A 748 -1.70 9.71 -29.33
CA GLN A 748 -2.73 9.72 -30.36
C GLN A 748 -4.08 9.97 -29.69
N CYS A 749 -4.67 11.13 -29.97
CA CYS A 749 -6.03 11.44 -29.55
C CYS A 749 -7.02 10.45 -30.20
N LYS A 750 -7.55 9.50 -29.42
CA LYS A 750 -8.67 8.65 -29.83
C LYS A 750 -9.99 9.18 -29.23
N PRO A 751 -11.14 8.98 -29.90
CA PRO A 751 -12.44 9.27 -29.31
C PRO A 751 -12.77 8.31 -28.16
N TYR A 752 -13.55 8.80 -27.19
CA TYR A 752 -13.96 8.08 -25.99
C TYR A 752 -14.72 6.79 -26.31
N ASP A 753 -15.54 6.80 -27.36
CA ASP A 753 -16.32 5.62 -27.77
C ASP A 753 -15.43 4.49 -28.32
N GLU A 754 -14.24 4.82 -28.82
CA GLU A 754 -13.22 3.85 -29.23
C GLU A 754 -12.39 3.40 -28.02
N GLY A 755 -11.91 4.35 -27.20
CA GLY A 755 -11.12 4.07 -26.00
C GLY A 755 -11.88 3.23 -24.96
N SER A 756 -13.15 3.55 -24.73
CA SER A 756 -13.99 2.91 -23.71
C SER A 756 -14.26 1.42 -23.93
N GLN A 757 -14.02 0.91 -25.14
CA GLN A 757 -14.09 -0.53 -25.43
C GLN A 757 -12.91 -1.30 -24.82
N GLY A 758 -11.77 -0.62 -24.61
CA GLY A 758 -10.56 -1.18 -24.01
C GLY A 758 -10.43 -0.93 -22.50
N PHE A 759 -11.38 -0.24 -21.87
CA PHE A 759 -11.29 0.07 -20.46
C PHE A 759 -11.59 -1.15 -19.58
N ASP A 760 -10.63 -1.53 -18.74
CA ASP A 760 -10.80 -2.58 -17.74
C ASP A 760 -11.92 -2.24 -16.74
N THR A 761 -12.01 -0.98 -16.32
CA THR A 761 -13.05 -0.44 -15.43
C THR A 761 -13.51 0.97 -15.87
N ASP A 762 -14.57 1.50 -15.27
CA ASP A 762 -14.96 2.90 -15.43
C ASP A 762 -15.60 3.44 -14.15
N TYR A 763 -15.82 4.76 -14.08
CA TYR A 763 -16.35 5.40 -12.86
C TYR A 763 -17.75 4.91 -12.46
N ASP A 764 -18.62 4.49 -13.38
CA ASP A 764 -19.92 3.93 -12.98
C ASP A 764 -19.79 2.50 -12.45
N ARG A 765 -18.86 1.72 -13.00
CA ARG A 765 -18.57 0.34 -12.55
C ARG A 765 -17.94 0.31 -11.17
N GLU A 766 -17.15 1.32 -10.79
CA GLU A 766 -16.56 1.43 -9.45
C GLU A 766 -17.47 2.17 -8.44
N ASN A 767 -18.40 3.01 -8.90
CA ASN A 767 -19.31 3.74 -8.02
C ASN A 767 -20.31 2.78 -7.34
N PRO A 768 -20.33 2.69 -5.99
CA PRO A 768 -21.19 1.75 -5.26
C PRO A 768 -22.67 1.82 -5.60
N ILE A 769 -23.17 3.00 -6.00
CA ILE A 769 -24.58 3.22 -6.35
C ILE A 769 -24.92 2.67 -7.74
N THR A 770 -24.09 2.94 -8.73
CA THR A 770 -24.36 2.61 -10.15
C THR A 770 -23.73 1.29 -10.60
N ARG A 771 -22.85 0.71 -9.78
CA ARG A 771 -22.02 -0.46 -10.12
C ARG A 771 -22.81 -1.63 -10.71
N ASN A 772 -23.88 -2.05 -10.05
CA ASN A 772 -24.64 -3.24 -10.48
C ASN A 772 -25.26 -3.04 -11.87
N LYS A 773 -25.88 -1.88 -12.09
CA LYS A 773 -26.47 -1.48 -13.38
C LYS A 773 -25.39 -1.36 -14.46
N ALA A 774 -24.26 -0.73 -14.15
CA ALA A 774 -23.15 -0.55 -15.08
C ALA A 774 -22.52 -1.89 -15.51
N ILE A 775 -22.36 -2.84 -14.58
CA ILE A 775 -21.86 -4.19 -14.87
C ILE A 775 -22.87 -4.94 -15.76
N GLU A 776 -24.16 -4.85 -15.49
CA GLU A 776 -25.19 -5.49 -16.31
C GLU A 776 -25.21 -4.94 -17.74
N GLU A 777 -25.14 -3.61 -17.89
CA GLU A 777 -25.06 -2.94 -19.20
C GLU A 777 -23.78 -3.33 -19.96
N TRP A 778 -22.64 -3.39 -19.26
CA TRP A 778 -21.37 -3.85 -19.82
C TRP A 778 -21.45 -5.29 -20.31
N ASN A 779 -21.99 -6.20 -19.50
CA ASN A 779 -22.17 -7.60 -19.86
C ASN A 779 -23.09 -7.76 -21.08
N LYS A 780 -24.18 -6.98 -21.15
CA LYS A 780 -25.06 -6.95 -22.33
C LYS A 780 -24.31 -6.47 -23.57
N LYS A 781 -23.52 -5.39 -23.46
CA LYS A 781 -22.68 -4.89 -24.57
C LYS A 781 -21.69 -5.94 -25.04
N GLN A 782 -20.98 -6.61 -24.14
CA GLN A 782 -20.03 -7.68 -24.47
C GLN A 782 -20.72 -8.87 -25.15
N GLN A 783 -21.89 -9.29 -24.68
CA GLN A 783 -22.69 -10.34 -25.32
C GLN A 783 -23.13 -9.93 -26.73
N VAL A 784 -23.52 -8.68 -26.96
CA VAL A 784 -23.89 -8.16 -28.29
C VAL A 784 -22.68 -8.18 -29.24
N LEU A 785 -21.49 -7.80 -28.77
CA LEU A 785 -20.25 -7.84 -29.55
C LEU A 785 -19.88 -9.29 -29.93
N LEU A 786 -19.92 -10.21 -28.96
CA LEU A 786 -19.69 -11.63 -29.20
C LEU A 786 -20.67 -12.21 -30.22
N ASN A 787 -21.97 -11.86 -30.10
CA ASN A 787 -23.00 -12.32 -31.02
C ASN A 787 -22.81 -11.74 -32.44
N SER A 788 -22.38 -10.49 -32.56
CA SER A 788 -22.06 -9.86 -33.84
C SER A 788 -20.86 -10.52 -34.52
N ASN A 789 -19.79 -10.79 -33.77
CA ASN A 789 -18.60 -11.49 -34.29
C ASN A 789 -18.94 -12.92 -34.73
N ASN A 790 -19.76 -13.64 -33.97
CA ASN A 790 -20.24 -14.97 -34.34
C ASN A 790 -21.06 -14.96 -35.65
N LYS A 791 -21.86 -13.93 -35.89
CA LYS A 791 -22.61 -13.77 -37.15
C LYS A 791 -21.68 -13.50 -38.33
N ILE A 792 -20.70 -12.61 -38.14
CA ILE A 792 -19.70 -12.29 -39.16
C ILE A 792 -18.89 -13.53 -39.53
N GLN A 793 -18.43 -14.32 -38.55
CA GLN A 793 -17.67 -15.53 -38.81
C GLN A 793 -18.50 -16.60 -39.51
N LYS A 794 -19.77 -16.81 -39.11
CA LYS A 794 -20.69 -17.71 -39.82
C LYS A 794 -20.89 -17.28 -41.28
N PHE A 795 -20.94 -15.98 -41.55
CA PHE A 795 -21.02 -15.45 -42.90
C PHE A 795 -19.76 -15.74 -43.73
N TYR A 796 -18.56 -15.61 -43.14
CA TYR A 796 -17.32 -16.03 -43.81
C TYR A 796 -17.25 -17.54 -44.06
N GLN A 797 -17.60 -18.37 -43.07
CA GLN A 797 -17.66 -19.83 -43.23
C GLN A 797 -18.65 -20.27 -44.30
N GLN A 798 -19.80 -19.59 -44.41
CA GLN A 798 -20.75 -19.84 -45.50
C GLN A 798 -20.15 -19.47 -46.85
N LYS A 799 -19.48 -18.32 -46.98
CA LYS A 799 -18.80 -17.94 -48.23
C LYS A 799 -17.76 -18.97 -48.67
N ASP A 800 -16.98 -19.51 -47.74
CA ASP A 800 -15.99 -20.54 -48.02
C ASP A 800 -16.64 -21.87 -48.43
N GLN A 801 -17.78 -22.23 -47.81
CA GLN A 801 -18.55 -23.43 -48.18
C GLN A 801 -19.21 -23.32 -49.57
N TYR A 802 -19.60 -22.11 -49.99
CA TYR A 802 -20.18 -21.89 -51.31
C TYR A 802 -19.16 -21.83 -52.45
N GLY A 803 -17.88 -22.10 -52.18
CA GLY A 803 -16.91 -22.44 -53.21
C GLY A 803 -16.88 -21.42 -54.33
N TYR A 804 -16.75 -20.13 -54.01
CA TYR A 804 -16.12 -19.22 -54.94
C TYR A 804 -14.66 -19.66 -55.06
N HIS A 805 -14.42 -20.70 -55.87
CA HIS A 805 -13.17 -20.83 -56.58
C HIS A 805 -12.98 -19.49 -57.26
N ASN A 806 -12.06 -18.68 -56.75
CA ASN A 806 -11.44 -17.67 -57.56
C ASN A 806 -10.86 -18.43 -58.75
N ASP A 807 -11.57 -18.42 -59.87
CA ASP A 807 -10.99 -18.79 -61.14
C ASP A 807 -9.73 -17.94 -61.29
N ASP A 808 -8.57 -18.57 -61.25
CA ASP A 808 -7.23 -18.04 -61.54
C ASP A 808 -7.11 -17.64 -63.04
N HIS A 809 -8.14 -16.99 -63.57
CA HIS A 809 -8.29 -16.57 -64.95
C HIS A 809 -8.58 -15.08 -65.05
N PHE A 810 -7.69 -14.25 -64.50
CA PHE A 810 -7.36 -12.96 -65.12
C PHE A 810 -5.87 -12.66 -64.93
N GLY A 811 -5.20 -12.45 -66.06
CA GLY A 811 -3.75 -12.49 -66.20
C GLY A 811 -3.01 -11.17 -65.97
N ARG A 812 -1.69 -11.28 -66.18
CA ARG A 812 -0.69 -10.22 -66.36
C ARG A 812 -1.25 -8.82 -66.66
N LYS A 813 -0.86 -7.84 -65.82
CA LYS A 813 -0.17 -6.62 -66.27
C LYS A 813 0.75 -6.10 -65.19
#